data_AF-L7FN51-F1
#
_entry.id   AF-L7FN51-F1
#
_cell.length_a   1.000
_cell.length_b   1.000
_cell.length_c   1.000
_cell.angle_alpha   90.00
_cell.angle_beta   90.00
_cell.angle_gamma   90.00
#
_symmetry.space_group_name_H-M   'P 1'
#
loop_
_entity.id
_entity.type
_entity.pdbx_description
1 polymer ?
#
loop_
_entity_poly.entity_id
_entity_poly.type
_entity_poly.pdbx_seq_one_letter_code
_entity_poly.pdbx_strand_id
1 'polypeptide(L)'
;MINVINNKTIFGLFSEAGNLNITNPELNKPRIILWNSTYIHLNKNITGRPDFQILNPIGNTKCFDVFSLNNQNNLDVYITTTDHISSLMFEYSYNFTDGKGYLISNKKMIRFCPNGIQLDINVICTLKKEMYINDSPTTMESAFDYPHCPCNSDTTVNCKLKFSEMYDMYNMYDFDISNTELLVDRDIKVTNLKRVKRVTINDDTKLDITAHFDNMIFSFSFGVLTNGVYENKYTTNTSLHYHTSSNTLMCTGNFKYSIFLVKEFRYFQIECPSTIDVLNLYENTNVVILKNTSLYQINKIQFGQYGTSYIVMDYPSNNKILEGCILMETTKDKTTCLLCGESYRLFEGECLPIDEKCQIWNLNGICTMCVNNYVLDDDHECVSSDNCSIGTTTECYKCRNGYIRNNNNCYREDKCVLSNEYLCLHCSEGNTEANCEVCVDINCQLCESEKCILCNMGFVINSVGICEIQNNGLTVGVSTIWCNDTFYIKGESCNNCSNKYEHSYLCDKTRVVSCQPNYRQDNCGHCIAMVCTNTTTIDQNGLCQTEINSCVFIVNNKCVECENNYIFNNNKSCVKTSQNNNSTNCISFNKNGCVSCAVGYYLLNAECNLCSENCTSCVESDTKCLSCKSGFYQGDNYTCLSSTDLLNKCNKISTITSGCYQCKDGYYRIGLNCYECLLNCSTCNTKEKCLTCNLTNYKTQSGKCLPQNSIIGCAVEVTQNGCNRCQDGYYTVNYNECERCNDNCTTCTQPEKCSSCFKDMVLYESGLCYDISYVLQCIEISNSKCSKCTFWHTPNDNGTFC
;
A
#
# COMPACT_ATOMS: atom_id res chain seq x y z
N MET A 1 -4.09 -63.59 -27.88
CA MET A 1 -5.24 -62.65 -27.78
C MET A 1 -4.68 -61.27 -27.57
N ILE A 2 -5.22 -60.27 -28.27
CA ILE A 2 -4.92 -58.85 -28.03
C ILE A 2 -6.11 -58.29 -27.28
N ASN A 3 -5.92 -57.90 -26.02
CA ASN A 3 -6.95 -57.25 -25.23
C ASN A 3 -6.80 -55.74 -25.41
N VAL A 4 -7.76 -55.09 -26.08
CA VAL A 4 -7.82 -53.63 -26.25
C VAL A 4 -8.71 -53.05 -25.15
N ILE A 5 -8.14 -52.24 -24.27
CA ILE A 5 -8.86 -51.65 -23.12
C ILE A 5 -8.80 -50.13 -23.19
N ASN A 6 -9.98 -49.49 -23.09
CA ASN A 6 -10.13 -48.03 -23.12
C ASN A 6 -10.28 -47.42 -21.71
N ASN A 7 -10.93 -48.16 -20.79
CA ASN A 7 -10.96 -47.97 -19.33
C ASN A 7 -11.68 -49.19 -18.71
N LYS A 8 -11.08 -49.89 -17.74
CA LYS A 8 -11.69 -51.07 -17.10
C LYS A 8 -11.61 -50.96 -15.58
N THR A 9 -12.78 -50.99 -14.95
CA THR A 9 -12.92 -50.98 -13.48
C THR A 9 -13.21 -52.40 -13.00
N ILE A 10 -12.43 -52.90 -12.04
CA ILE A 10 -12.51 -54.30 -11.60
C ILE A 10 -12.68 -54.35 -10.08
N PHE A 11 -13.52 -55.29 -9.63
CA PHE A 11 -13.72 -55.67 -8.23
C PHE A 11 -13.38 -57.15 -8.05
N GLY A 12 -12.74 -57.53 -6.94
CA GLY A 12 -12.41 -58.93 -6.65
C GLY A 12 -11.20 -59.47 -7.44
N LEU A 13 -11.27 -60.73 -7.87
CA LEU A 13 -10.17 -61.46 -8.52
C LEU A 13 -10.00 -61.08 -9.98
N PHE A 14 -8.76 -60.77 -10.38
CA PHE A 14 -8.44 -60.40 -11.74
C PHE A 14 -7.26 -61.21 -12.28
N SER A 15 -7.39 -61.76 -13.49
CA SER A 15 -6.30 -62.45 -14.18
C SER A 15 -6.25 -62.04 -15.64
N GLU A 16 -5.06 -61.69 -16.12
CA GLU A 16 -4.82 -61.32 -17.52
C GLU A 16 -3.62 -62.08 -18.08
N ALA A 17 -3.68 -62.39 -19.37
CA ALA A 17 -2.67 -63.14 -20.10
C ALA A 17 -2.59 -62.65 -21.55
N GLY A 18 -1.42 -62.78 -22.18
CA GLY A 18 -1.18 -62.27 -23.52
C GLY A 18 -0.97 -60.76 -23.59
N ASN A 19 -1.18 -60.20 -24.78
CA ASN A 19 -0.80 -58.82 -25.09
C ASN A 19 -1.92 -57.84 -24.72
N LEU A 20 -1.62 -56.93 -23.80
CA LEU A 20 -2.45 -55.79 -23.43
C LEU A 20 -2.09 -54.57 -24.28
N ASN A 21 -3.07 -54.05 -25.02
CA ASN A 21 -2.94 -52.80 -25.77
C ASN A 21 -3.89 -51.75 -25.16
N ILE A 22 -3.34 -50.57 -24.84
CA ILE A 22 -4.08 -49.47 -24.23
C ILE A 22 -4.38 -48.42 -25.28
N THR A 23 -5.64 -47.99 -25.37
CA THR A 23 -6.00 -46.87 -26.24
C THR A 23 -5.78 -45.54 -25.53
N ASN A 24 -5.13 -44.59 -26.21
CA ASN A 24 -4.80 -43.25 -25.69
C ASN A 24 -4.07 -43.29 -24.33
N PRO A 25 -2.87 -43.90 -24.23
CA PRO A 25 -2.11 -43.96 -22.98
C PRO A 25 -1.79 -42.55 -22.46
N GLU A 26 -2.02 -42.32 -21.16
CA GLU A 26 -1.79 -41.02 -20.51
C GLU A 26 -1.02 -41.23 -19.19
N LEU A 27 -0.19 -40.24 -18.84
CA LEU A 27 0.51 -40.20 -17.56
C LEU A 27 -0.42 -39.65 -16.46
N ASN A 28 -0.31 -40.18 -15.24
CA ASN A 28 -1.18 -39.92 -14.09
C ASN A 28 -2.66 -40.28 -14.32
N LYS A 29 -2.93 -41.22 -15.23
CA LYS A 29 -4.28 -41.64 -15.63
C LYS A 29 -4.34 -43.14 -15.95
N PRO A 30 -4.28 -44.01 -14.94
CA PRO A 30 -4.31 -45.45 -15.10
C PRO A 30 -5.59 -45.91 -15.80
N ARG A 31 -5.45 -46.83 -16.76
CA ARG A 31 -6.57 -47.34 -17.59
C ARG A 31 -7.25 -48.56 -17.01
N ILE A 32 -6.57 -49.30 -16.15
CA ILE A 32 -7.11 -50.43 -15.43
C ILE A 32 -7.10 -50.09 -13.94
N ILE A 33 -8.30 -49.95 -13.38
CA ILE A 33 -8.50 -49.45 -12.02
C ILE A 33 -9.11 -50.58 -11.19
N LEU A 34 -8.40 -50.98 -10.13
CA LEU A 34 -8.83 -52.05 -9.24
C LEU A 34 -9.26 -51.47 -7.90
N TRP A 35 -10.58 -51.48 -7.70
CA TRP A 35 -11.22 -51.07 -6.46
C TRP A 35 -11.52 -52.32 -5.66
N ASN A 36 -11.04 -52.37 -4.41
CA ASN A 36 -11.30 -53.48 -3.49
C ASN A 36 -10.96 -54.87 -4.09
N SER A 37 -9.85 -54.96 -4.82
CA SER A 37 -9.34 -56.24 -5.32
C SER A 37 -8.45 -56.90 -4.28
N THR A 38 -8.61 -58.21 -4.12
CA THR A 38 -7.77 -59.02 -3.24
C THR A 38 -6.46 -59.39 -3.92
N TYR A 39 -6.49 -59.76 -5.20
CA TYR A 39 -5.28 -59.99 -5.99
C TYR A 39 -5.45 -59.86 -7.50
N ILE A 40 -4.31 -59.65 -8.18
CA ILE A 40 -4.12 -59.66 -9.64
C ILE A 40 -3.13 -60.74 -10.02
N HIS A 41 -3.52 -61.59 -10.96
CA HIS A 41 -2.67 -62.61 -11.55
C HIS A 41 -2.30 -62.25 -13.00
N LEU A 42 -1.14 -61.63 -13.19
CA LEU A 42 -0.55 -61.38 -14.50
C LEU A 42 0.22 -62.62 -14.96
N ASN A 43 -0.30 -63.36 -15.93
CA ASN A 43 0.19 -64.68 -16.31
C ASN A 43 1.67 -64.70 -16.73
N LYS A 44 2.42 -65.69 -16.26
CA LYS A 44 3.82 -65.93 -16.63
C LYS A 44 4.14 -67.42 -16.58
N ASN A 45 4.87 -68.00 -17.53
CA ASN A 45 5.37 -69.39 -17.47
C ASN A 45 4.31 -70.49 -17.27
N ILE A 46 3.05 -70.28 -17.65
CA ILE A 46 2.02 -71.34 -17.63
C ILE A 46 1.95 -72.02 -18.99
N THR A 47 2.26 -73.33 -19.05
CA THR A 47 2.20 -74.12 -20.27
C THR A 47 0.82 -74.03 -20.94
N GLY A 48 0.80 -73.62 -22.21
CA GLY A 48 -0.44 -73.46 -22.99
C GLY A 48 -1.17 -72.13 -22.80
N ARG A 49 -0.64 -71.19 -21.99
CA ARG A 49 -1.21 -69.85 -21.80
C ARG A 49 -0.14 -68.76 -22.07
N PRO A 50 -0.41 -67.77 -22.93
CA PRO A 50 0.59 -66.77 -23.29
C PRO A 50 0.94 -65.86 -22.10
N ASP A 51 2.22 -65.54 -21.94
CA ASP A 51 2.69 -64.61 -20.92
C ASP A 51 2.06 -63.22 -21.11
N PHE A 52 1.83 -62.55 -19.99
CA PHE A 52 1.31 -61.19 -19.98
C PHE A 52 2.36 -60.21 -20.49
N GLN A 53 1.97 -59.39 -21.47
CA GLN A 53 2.81 -58.35 -22.06
C GLN A 53 2.03 -57.05 -22.17
N ILE A 54 2.68 -55.92 -21.90
CA ILE A 54 2.14 -54.58 -22.17
C ILE A 54 2.75 -54.13 -23.50
N LEU A 55 1.91 -53.84 -24.49
CA LEU A 55 2.33 -53.32 -25.78
C LEU A 55 2.35 -51.80 -25.76
N ASN A 56 3.35 -51.20 -26.42
CA ASN A 56 3.40 -49.76 -26.61
C ASN A 56 2.49 -49.35 -27.79
N PRO A 57 1.50 -48.47 -27.61
CA PRO A 57 0.66 -48.01 -28.70
C PRO A 57 1.47 -47.31 -29.80
N ILE A 58 1.06 -47.50 -31.06
CA ILE A 58 1.78 -46.96 -32.23
C ILE A 58 1.91 -45.44 -32.09
N GLY A 59 3.14 -44.93 -32.18
CA GLY A 59 3.45 -43.51 -32.09
C GLY A 59 3.57 -42.94 -30.67
N ASN A 60 3.37 -43.74 -29.62
CA ASN A 60 3.56 -43.29 -28.24
C ASN A 60 5.05 -43.29 -27.85
N THR A 61 5.55 -42.14 -27.41
CA THR A 61 6.95 -41.91 -26.99
C THR A 61 7.07 -41.53 -25.52
N LYS A 62 5.99 -41.63 -24.74
CA LYS A 62 5.95 -41.24 -23.32
C LYS A 62 5.59 -42.41 -22.41
N CYS A 63 5.99 -42.33 -21.15
CA CYS A 63 5.47 -43.23 -20.13
C CYS A 63 3.97 -43.03 -19.92
N PHE A 64 3.27 -44.08 -19.51
CA PHE A 64 1.84 -44.04 -19.21
C PHE A 64 1.45 -45.01 -18.10
N ASP A 65 0.33 -44.71 -17.44
CA ASP A 65 -0.16 -45.54 -16.33
C ASP A 65 -1.08 -46.64 -16.83
N VAL A 66 -0.80 -47.86 -16.37
CA VAL A 66 -1.52 -49.05 -16.79
C VAL A 66 -2.48 -49.48 -15.71
N PHE A 67 -1.96 -49.78 -14.52
CA PHE A 67 -2.74 -50.29 -13.40
C PHE A 67 -2.71 -49.35 -12.21
N SER A 68 -3.86 -49.17 -11.58
CA SER A 68 -3.98 -48.63 -10.22
C SER A 68 -4.56 -49.68 -9.29
N LEU A 69 -3.87 -49.93 -8.18
CA LEU A 69 -4.11 -51.01 -7.24
C LEU A 69 -4.48 -50.43 -5.87
N ASN A 70 -5.43 -51.05 -5.17
CA ASN A 70 -5.85 -50.60 -3.84
C ASN A 70 -4.96 -51.14 -2.70
N ASN A 71 -4.09 -52.12 -2.97
CA ASN A 71 -3.23 -52.74 -1.96
C ASN A 71 -1.83 -53.06 -2.53
N GLN A 72 -0.79 -52.79 -1.74
CA GLN A 72 0.61 -53.04 -2.10
C GLN A 72 0.93 -54.51 -2.39
N ASN A 73 0.12 -55.44 -1.87
CA ASN A 73 0.29 -56.88 -2.04
C ASN A 73 -0.55 -57.44 -3.20
N ASN A 74 -1.21 -56.60 -4.00
CA ASN A 74 -2.13 -57.09 -5.04
C ASN A 74 -1.46 -57.99 -6.08
N LEU A 75 -0.15 -57.88 -6.32
CA LEU A 75 0.60 -58.74 -7.26
C LEU A 75 1.22 -59.99 -6.62
N ASP A 76 1.22 -60.10 -5.29
CA ASP A 76 1.98 -61.12 -4.56
C ASP A 76 1.08 -62.29 -4.15
N VAL A 77 0.59 -63.02 -5.15
CA VAL A 77 -0.39 -64.11 -4.98
C VAL A 77 0.35 -65.43 -4.88
N TYR A 78 0.23 -66.16 -3.76
CA TYR A 78 0.91 -67.44 -3.59
C TYR A 78 2.43 -67.35 -3.87
N ILE A 79 3.17 -66.70 -2.97
CA ILE A 79 4.62 -66.38 -3.06
C ILE A 79 5.52 -67.55 -3.51
N THR A 80 5.06 -68.79 -3.45
CA THR A 80 5.81 -70.00 -3.80
C THR A 80 5.69 -70.43 -5.28
N THR A 81 4.85 -69.79 -6.11
CA THR A 81 4.66 -70.17 -7.52
C THR A 81 5.32 -69.17 -8.48
N THR A 82 5.81 -69.65 -9.63
CA THR A 82 6.49 -68.83 -10.67
C THR A 82 5.58 -68.52 -11.86
N ASP A 83 4.28 -68.71 -11.68
CA ASP A 83 3.24 -68.70 -12.71
C ASP A 83 2.63 -67.31 -12.98
N HIS A 84 3.13 -66.27 -12.30
CA HIS A 84 2.69 -64.89 -12.44
C HIS A 84 3.83 -63.89 -12.25
N ILE A 85 3.59 -62.63 -12.64
CA ILE A 85 4.47 -61.50 -12.35
C ILE A 85 4.19 -60.99 -10.93
N SER A 86 5.17 -61.11 -10.04
CA SER A 86 5.09 -60.64 -8.65
C SER A 86 5.71 -59.25 -8.45
N SER A 87 5.46 -58.62 -7.29
CA SER A 87 6.01 -57.29 -6.98
C SER A 87 7.54 -57.29 -6.89
N LEU A 88 8.15 -58.40 -6.48
CA LEU A 88 9.60 -58.57 -6.41
C LEU A 88 10.28 -58.47 -7.78
N MET A 89 9.58 -58.86 -8.85
CA MET A 89 10.13 -58.75 -10.20
C MET A 89 10.23 -57.30 -10.70
N PHE A 90 9.70 -56.33 -9.93
CA PHE A 90 9.79 -54.90 -10.20
C PHE A 90 10.81 -54.17 -9.32
N GLU A 91 11.73 -54.88 -8.65
CA GLU A 91 12.74 -54.30 -7.72
C GLU A 91 13.51 -53.10 -8.31
N TYR A 92 13.59 -53.00 -9.65
CA TYR A 92 13.95 -51.77 -10.36
C TYR A 92 12.98 -51.47 -11.52
N SER A 93 12.74 -52.48 -12.35
CA SER A 93 11.81 -52.43 -13.47
C SER A 93 11.56 -53.85 -13.96
N TYR A 94 10.37 -54.11 -14.50
CA TYR A 94 10.06 -55.34 -15.21
C TYR A 94 10.19 -55.13 -16.72
N ASN A 95 10.95 -55.98 -17.42
CA ASN A 95 11.09 -55.89 -18.87
C ASN A 95 9.89 -56.54 -19.57
N PHE A 96 9.20 -55.76 -20.39
CA PHE A 96 8.25 -56.22 -21.38
C PHE A 96 8.87 -56.15 -22.79
N THR A 97 8.18 -56.68 -23.78
CA THR A 97 8.65 -56.69 -25.17
C THR A 97 8.92 -55.27 -25.70
N ASP A 98 8.01 -54.33 -25.44
CA ASP A 98 8.05 -52.98 -26.03
C ASP A 98 8.63 -51.91 -25.08
N GLY A 99 9.05 -52.29 -23.87
CA GLY A 99 9.44 -51.33 -22.84
C GLY A 99 9.60 -51.91 -21.45
N LYS A 100 9.65 -51.03 -20.46
CA LYS A 100 9.81 -51.36 -19.04
C LYS A 100 8.59 -50.96 -18.23
N GLY A 101 8.14 -51.84 -17.34
CA GLY A 101 7.16 -51.51 -16.31
C GLY A 101 7.84 -51.16 -15.00
N TYR A 102 7.28 -50.21 -14.28
CA TYR A 102 7.72 -49.76 -12.97
C TYR A 102 6.56 -49.83 -12.00
N LEU A 103 6.84 -50.32 -10.80
CA LEU A 103 5.84 -50.50 -9.76
C LEU A 103 6.07 -49.43 -8.67
N ILE A 104 5.28 -48.36 -8.72
CA ILE A 104 5.46 -47.14 -7.94
C ILE A 104 4.24 -46.84 -7.06
N SER A 105 4.31 -45.76 -6.27
CA SER A 105 3.28 -45.37 -5.30
C SER A 105 3.06 -46.45 -4.23
N ASN A 106 4.14 -46.90 -3.60
CA ASN A 106 4.19 -47.99 -2.61
C ASN A 106 3.55 -49.29 -3.12
N LYS A 107 4.05 -49.74 -4.28
CA LYS A 107 3.60 -50.95 -4.98
C LYS A 107 2.16 -50.94 -5.48
N LYS A 108 1.54 -49.77 -5.59
CA LYS A 108 0.12 -49.65 -5.96
C LYS A 108 -0.13 -49.16 -7.38
N MET A 109 0.89 -48.82 -8.16
CA MET A 109 0.70 -48.36 -9.54
C MET A 109 1.72 -48.97 -10.48
N ILE A 110 1.27 -49.54 -11.60
CA ILE A 110 2.15 -49.99 -12.69
C ILE A 110 2.18 -48.90 -13.76
N ARG A 111 3.35 -48.28 -13.92
CA ARG A 111 3.67 -47.32 -14.99
C ARG A 111 4.54 -48.00 -16.04
N PHE A 112 4.16 -47.92 -17.31
CA PHE A 112 4.95 -48.45 -18.41
C PHE A 112 5.68 -47.31 -19.12
N CYS A 113 6.95 -47.53 -19.47
CA CYS A 113 7.75 -46.63 -20.29
C CYS A 113 8.29 -47.39 -21.51
N PRO A 114 8.14 -46.84 -22.73
CA PRO A 114 8.73 -47.42 -23.93
C PRO A 114 10.26 -47.58 -23.82
N ASN A 115 10.83 -48.48 -24.63
CA ASN A 115 12.28 -48.66 -24.69
C ASN A 115 13.02 -47.33 -24.94
N GLY A 116 14.07 -47.07 -24.15
CA GLY A 116 14.85 -45.83 -24.23
C GLY A 116 14.29 -44.64 -23.43
N ILE A 117 13.05 -44.73 -22.92
CA ILE A 117 12.43 -43.64 -22.15
C ILE A 117 12.68 -43.81 -20.65
N GLN A 118 13.16 -42.76 -19.98
CA GLN A 118 13.36 -42.73 -18.53
C GLN A 118 12.02 -42.64 -17.78
N LEU A 119 11.97 -43.23 -16.58
CA LEU A 119 10.79 -43.20 -15.72
C LEU A 119 10.47 -41.77 -15.28
N ASP A 120 9.25 -41.32 -15.56
CA ASP A 120 8.66 -40.17 -14.88
C ASP A 120 8.18 -40.59 -13.49
N ILE A 121 8.76 -40.02 -12.44
CA ILE A 121 8.46 -40.33 -11.04
C ILE A 121 7.35 -39.45 -10.44
N ASN A 122 6.73 -38.55 -11.20
CA ASN A 122 5.63 -37.72 -10.70
C ASN A 122 4.35 -38.56 -10.58
N VAL A 123 3.75 -38.56 -9.40
CA VAL A 123 2.46 -39.20 -9.13
C VAL A 123 1.50 -38.12 -8.65
N ILE A 124 0.40 -37.92 -9.37
CA ILE A 124 -0.61 -36.92 -9.04
C ILE A 124 -1.85 -37.62 -8.48
N CYS A 125 -2.22 -37.25 -7.26
CA CYS A 125 -3.44 -37.68 -6.59
C CYS A 125 -4.38 -36.50 -6.42
N THR A 126 -5.69 -36.70 -6.62
CA THR A 126 -6.69 -35.65 -6.42
C THR A 126 -7.59 -35.98 -5.22
N LEU A 127 -7.63 -35.09 -4.23
CA LEU A 127 -8.52 -35.20 -3.08
C LEU A 127 -9.93 -34.74 -3.47
N LYS A 128 -10.87 -35.68 -3.49
CA LYS A 128 -12.27 -35.51 -3.91
C LYS A 128 -13.23 -35.23 -2.77
N LYS A 129 -12.80 -35.29 -1.50
CA LYS A 129 -13.63 -35.01 -0.31
C LYS A 129 -12.98 -33.92 0.54
N GLU A 130 -13.77 -33.25 1.37
CA GLU A 130 -13.29 -32.22 2.31
C GLU A 130 -12.25 -32.75 3.32
N MET A 131 -12.26 -34.07 3.56
CA MET A 131 -11.47 -34.73 4.60
C MET A 131 -10.33 -35.54 3.97
N TYR A 132 -9.08 -35.20 4.30
CA TYR A 132 -7.93 -36.02 3.96
C TYR A 132 -7.93 -37.32 4.79
N ILE A 133 -7.61 -38.43 4.13
CA ILE A 133 -7.38 -39.73 4.77
C ILE A 133 -6.04 -40.28 4.30
N ASN A 134 -5.33 -40.99 5.19
CA ASN A 134 -4.05 -41.62 4.84
C ASN A 134 -4.23 -43.01 4.20
N ASP A 135 -5.45 -43.55 4.21
CA ASP A 135 -5.76 -44.87 3.68
C ASP A 135 -6.04 -44.84 2.17
N SER A 136 -5.68 -45.94 1.51
CA SER A 136 -5.95 -46.11 0.08
C SER A 136 -7.43 -46.38 -0.17
N PRO A 137 -8.05 -45.73 -1.16
CA PRO A 137 -9.48 -45.85 -1.37
C PRO A 137 -9.82 -47.22 -1.96
N THR A 138 -10.88 -47.83 -1.44
CA THR A 138 -11.37 -49.14 -1.88
C THR A 138 -12.57 -49.03 -2.81
N THR A 139 -13.19 -47.86 -2.93
CA THR A 139 -14.32 -47.58 -3.83
C THR A 139 -14.15 -46.26 -4.57
N MET A 140 -14.86 -46.09 -5.68
CA MET A 140 -14.81 -44.88 -6.50
C MET A 140 -15.34 -43.64 -5.78
N GLU A 141 -16.28 -43.78 -4.85
CA GLU A 141 -16.85 -42.68 -4.04
C GLU A 141 -15.98 -42.26 -2.84
N SER A 142 -14.79 -42.86 -2.70
CA SER A 142 -13.86 -42.56 -1.60
C SER A 142 -13.09 -41.24 -1.82
N ALA A 143 -12.15 -40.94 -0.92
CA ALA A 143 -11.52 -39.63 -0.85
C ALA A 143 -10.60 -39.27 -2.03
N PHE A 144 -10.06 -40.23 -2.80
CA PHE A 144 -9.16 -39.94 -3.92
C PHE A 144 -9.69 -40.44 -5.26
N ASP A 145 -9.18 -39.87 -6.36
CA ASP A 145 -9.44 -40.24 -7.74
C ASP A 145 -9.04 -41.68 -8.09
N TYR A 146 -7.93 -42.18 -7.52
CA TYR A 146 -7.44 -43.53 -7.81
C TYR A 146 -7.07 -44.36 -6.55
N PRO A 147 -7.19 -45.70 -6.63
CA PRO A 147 -6.80 -46.64 -5.57
C PRO A 147 -5.36 -46.52 -5.07
N HIS A 148 -4.42 -46.10 -5.92
CA HIS A 148 -3.02 -46.01 -5.54
C HIS A 148 -2.72 -44.83 -4.62
N CYS A 149 -3.60 -43.84 -4.58
CA CYS A 149 -3.50 -42.67 -3.72
C CYS A 149 -3.90 -42.98 -2.27
N PRO A 150 -3.38 -42.27 -1.26
CA PRO A 150 -2.34 -41.26 -1.37
C PRO A 150 -0.95 -41.89 -1.64
N CYS A 151 -0.10 -41.15 -2.36
CA CYS A 151 1.28 -41.55 -2.69
C CYS A 151 2.33 -41.12 -1.66
N ASN A 152 1.91 -40.46 -0.57
CA ASN A 152 2.79 -39.80 0.41
C ASN A 152 3.78 -40.75 1.10
N SER A 153 3.43 -42.03 1.22
CA SER A 153 4.27 -43.06 1.86
C SER A 153 5.44 -43.54 0.99
N ASP A 154 5.48 -43.19 -0.29
CA ASP A 154 6.52 -43.64 -1.22
C ASP A 154 7.54 -42.53 -1.49
N THR A 155 8.70 -42.60 -0.83
CA THR A 155 9.79 -41.61 -0.96
C THR A 155 10.52 -41.67 -2.30
N THR A 156 10.25 -42.69 -3.14
CA THR A 156 10.88 -42.83 -4.46
C THR A 156 10.17 -42.02 -5.54
N VAL A 157 8.97 -41.51 -5.26
CA VAL A 157 8.16 -40.71 -6.19
C VAL A 157 8.03 -39.26 -5.75
N ASN A 158 7.82 -38.38 -6.74
CA ASN A 158 7.38 -37.01 -6.50
C ASN A 158 5.86 -37.01 -6.33
N CYS A 159 5.40 -37.19 -5.10
CA CYS A 159 3.98 -37.21 -4.78
C CYS A 159 3.39 -35.79 -4.79
N LYS A 160 2.36 -35.58 -5.61
CA LYS A 160 1.65 -34.30 -5.77
C LYS A 160 0.18 -34.48 -5.44
N LEU A 161 -0.35 -33.61 -4.59
CA LEU A 161 -1.76 -33.62 -4.19
C LEU A 161 -2.49 -32.41 -4.77
N LYS A 162 -3.52 -32.67 -5.56
CA LYS A 162 -4.48 -31.68 -6.06
C LYS A 162 -5.76 -31.72 -5.25
N PHE A 163 -6.52 -30.63 -5.31
CA PHE A 163 -7.83 -30.50 -4.69
C PHE A 163 -8.92 -30.48 -5.76
N SER A 164 -9.99 -31.24 -5.54
CA SER A 164 -11.16 -31.24 -6.43
C SER A 164 -11.80 -29.85 -6.54
N GLU A 165 -12.53 -29.54 -7.60
CA GLU A 165 -13.26 -28.26 -7.72
C GLU A 165 -14.56 -28.22 -6.90
N MET A 166 -14.93 -29.31 -6.24
CA MET A 166 -16.23 -29.45 -5.55
C MET A 166 -16.31 -28.73 -4.18
N TYR A 167 -15.18 -28.41 -3.54
CA TYR A 167 -15.15 -27.92 -2.16
C TYR A 167 -14.11 -26.84 -1.96
N ASP A 168 -14.41 -25.75 -1.27
CA ASP A 168 -13.42 -24.70 -1.04
C ASP A 168 -12.63 -24.88 0.25
N MET A 169 -12.93 -25.92 1.03
CA MET A 169 -12.29 -26.20 2.31
C MET A 169 -11.85 -27.67 2.42
N TYR A 170 -10.61 -27.86 2.86
CA TYR A 170 -9.99 -29.16 3.08
C TYR A 170 -9.36 -29.26 4.46
N ASN A 171 -9.66 -30.32 5.19
CA ASN A 171 -9.08 -30.62 6.49
C ASN A 171 -8.06 -31.77 6.36
N MET A 172 -6.83 -31.50 6.79
CA MET A 172 -5.69 -32.41 6.68
C MET A 172 -5.48 -33.29 7.93
N TYR A 173 -6.33 -33.16 8.96
CA TYR A 173 -6.35 -33.99 10.18
C TYR A 173 -5.00 -34.18 10.88
N ASP A 174 -4.12 -33.20 10.79
CA ASP A 174 -2.75 -33.25 11.34
C ASP A 174 -1.94 -34.46 10.87
N PHE A 175 -2.22 -34.99 9.67
CA PHE A 175 -1.41 -36.04 9.07
C PHE A 175 -0.05 -35.49 8.61
N ASP A 176 0.99 -36.30 8.75
CA ASP A 176 2.32 -35.99 8.22
C ASP A 176 2.39 -36.39 6.74
N ILE A 177 2.48 -35.39 5.87
CA ILE A 177 2.62 -35.54 4.43
C ILE A 177 3.91 -34.87 3.93
N SER A 178 4.99 -35.01 4.69
CA SER A 178 6.32 -34.42 4.43
C SER A 178 6.97 -34.80 3.08
N ASN A 179 6.48 -35.84 2.40
CA ASN A 179 6.92 -36.20 1.04
C ASN A 179 5.99 -35.67 -0.08
N THR A 180 4.92 -34.98 0.28
CA THR A 180 3.88 -34.52 -0.66
C THR A 180 4.02 -33.04 -0.96
N GLU A 181 3.95 -32.70 -2.24
CA GLU A 181 3.75 -31.32 -2.72
C GLU A 181 2.25 -31.05 -2.88
N LEU A 182 1.75 -30.01 -2.22
CA LEU A 182 0.36 -29.55 -2.41
C LEU A 182 0.30 -28.59 -3.59
N LEU A 183 -0.64 -28.81 -4.50
CA LEU A 183 -0.87 -27.95 -5.66
C LEU A 183 -2.18 -27.18 -5.44
N VAL A 184 -2.06 -25.86 -5.31
CA VAL A 184 -3.18 -24.95 -5.09
C VAL A 184 -3.35 -24.12 -6.35
N ASP A 185 -4.37 -24.43 -7.15
CA ASP A 185 -4.63 -23.81 -8.45
C ASP A 185 -5.85 -22.88 -8.49
N ARG A 186 -6.54 -22.76 -7.36
CA ARG A 186 -7.70 -21.90 -7.13
C ARG A 186 -7.84 -21.55 -5.66
N ASP A 187 -8.71 -20.60 -5.36
CA ASP A 187 -8.95 -20.15 -4.00
C ASP A 187 -9.47 -21.30 -3.13
N ILE A 188 -8.73 -21.65 -2.09
CA ILE A 188 -9.09 -22.71 -1.14
C ILE A 188 -8.65 -22.38 0.29
N LYS A 189 -9.25 -23.11 1.23
CA LYS A 189 -8.85 -23.15 2.62
C LYS A 189 -8.35 -24.53 3.01
N VAL A 190 -7.12 -24.62 3.54
CA VAL A 190 -6.52 -25.85 4.07
C VAL A 190 -6.39 -25.73 5.58
N THR A 191 -6.93 -26.68 6.34
CA THR A 191 -6.89 -26.67 7.82
C THR A 191 -6.18 -27.88 8.40
N ASN A 192 -5.65 -27.74 9.62
CA ASN A 192 -4.97 -28.79 10.37
C ASN A 192 -3.84 -29.47 9.57
N LEU A 193 -3.03 -28.69 8.86
CA LEU A 193 -1.87 -29.21 8.14
C LEU A 193 -0.67 -29.33 9.10
N LYS A 194 -0.18 -30.55 9.29
CA LYS A 194 0.95 -30.79 10.20
C LYS A 194 2.32 -30.59 9.56
N ARG A 195 2.61 -31.33 8.50
CA ARG A 195 3.88 -31.26 7.77
C ARG A 195 3.68 -31.55 6.30
N VAL A 196 4.39 -30.83 5.45
CA VAL A 196 4.31 -30.90 4.00
C VAL A 196 5.68 -30.64 3.38
N LYS A 197 5.98 -31.24 2.22
CA LYS A 197 7.24 -30.98 1.50
C LYS A 197 7.31 -29.54 1.01
N ARG A 198 6.22 -29.10 0.37
CA ARG A 198 6.07 -27.81 -0.28
C ARG A 198 4.59 -27.57 -0.61
N VAL A 199 4.18 -26.31 -0.59
CA VAL A 199 2.89 -25.86 -1.10
C VAL A 199 3.17 -24.96 -2.31
N THR A 200 2.78 -25.40 -3.49
CA THR A 200 2.90 -24.64 -4.73
C THR A 200 1.56 -24.01 -5.02
N ILE A 201 1.54 -22.68 -5.06
CA ILE A 201 0.33 -21.87 -5.19
C ILE A 201 0.42 -21.17 -6.55
N ASN A 202 -0.58 -21.36 -7.39
CA ASN A 202 -0.71 -20.60 -8.62
C ASN A 202 -0.79 -19.11 -8.29
N ASP A 203 -0.23 -18.28 -9.15
CA ASP A 203 -0.39 -16.85 -8.95
C ASP A 203 -1.86 -16.43 -9.08
N ASP A 204 -2.20 -15.26 -8.56
CA ASP A 204 -3.56 -14.70 -8.52
C ASP A 204 -4.58 -15.63 -7.84
N THR A 205 -4.07 -16.52 -6.98
CA THR A 205 -4.83 -17.46 -6.17
C THR A 205 -4.61 -17.19 -4.68
N LYS A 206 -5.68 -17.23 -3.90
CA LYS A 206 -5.67 -17.06 -2.45
C LYS A 206 -5.68 -18.41 -1.73
N LEU A 207 -4.67 -18.63 -0.89
CA LEU A 207 -4.65 -19.76 0.05
C LEU A 207 -4.88 -19.28 1.47
N ASP A 208 -5.95 -19.74 2.10
CA ASP A 208 -6.14 -19.63 3.54
C ASP A 208 -5.66 -20.93 4.21
N ILE A 209 -4.65 -20.88 5.07
CA ILE A 209 -4.02 -22.06 5.65
C ILE A 209 -3.92 -22.00 7.18
N THR A 210 -4.33 -23.09 7.82
CA THR A 210 -4.09 -23.36 9.24
C THR A 210 -3.11 -24.52 9.36
N ALA A 211 -1.89 -24.25 9.80
CA ALA A 211 -0.81 -25.24 9.82
C ALA A 211 0.12 -25.12 11.04
N HIS A 212 0.88 -26.18 11.28
CA HIS A 212 2.09 -26.13 12.11
C HIS A 212 3.27 -25.64 11.25
N PHE A 213 3.57 -24.36 11.35
CA PHE A 213 4.64 -23.72 10.56
C PHE A 213 6.02 -24.15 11.09
N ASP A 214 6.57 -25.20 10.49
CA ASP A 214 7.91 -25.76 10.77
C ASP A 214 8.66 -25.94 9.44
N ASN A 215 9.48 -24.95 9.06
CA ASN A 215 10.25 -24.93 7.81
C ASN A 215 9.43 -25.25 6.54
N MET A 216 8.17 -24.80 6.50
CA MET A 216 7.34 -24.98 5.31
C MET A 216 7.82 -24.09 4.18
N ILE A 217 7.62 -24.60 2.96
CA ILE A 217 8.04 -23.94 1.73
C ILE A 217 6.79 -23.63 0.91
N PHE A 218 6.52 -22.35 0.66
CA PHE A 218 5.50 -21.87 -0.25
C PHE A 218 6.15 -21.40 -1.54
N SER A 219 5.69 -21.88 -2.68
CA SER A 219 6.24 -21.55 -3.99
C SER A 219 5.23 -20.82 -4.85
N PHE A 220 5.67 -19.72 -5.44
CA PHE A 220 4.95 -18.86 -6.38
C PHE A 220 5.83 -18.63 -7.61
N SER A 221 5.33 -17.95 -8.65
CA SER A 221 6.19 -17.60 -9.80
C SER A 221 7.26 -16.56 -9.46
N PHE A 222 7.04 -15.71 -8.45
CA PHE A 222 8.04 -14.73 -8.03
C PHE A 222 9.22 -15.35 -7.29
N GLY A 223 9.01 -16.54 -6.73
CA GLY A 223 9.99 -17.28 -5.97
C GLY A 223 9.38 -18.02 -4.79
N VAL A 224 10.13 -18.08 -3.69
CA VAL A 224 9.81 -18.95 -2.56
C VAL A 224 9.65 -18.12 -1.29
N LEU A 225 8.64 -18.46 -0.51
CA LEU A 225 8.46 -17.99 0.85
C LEU A 225 8.66 -19.17 1.79
N THR A 226 9.56 -19.02 2.76
CA THR A 226 9.80 -20.03 3.81
C THR A 226 9.51 -19.43 5.17
N ASN A 227 9.10 -20.25 6.14
CA ASN A 227 8.99 -19.80 7.52
C ASN A 227 10.15 -20.37 8.37
N GLY A 228 10.56 -19.62 9.39
CA GLY A 228 11.51 -20.12 10.39
C GLY A 228 10.88 -21.12 11.36
N VAL A 229 11.71 -21.76 12.19
CA VAL A 229 11.25 -22.70 13.24
C VAL A 229 10.52 -21.93 14.34
N TYR A 230 9.22 -22.19 14.52
CA TYR A 230 8.50 -21.75 15.70
C TYR A 230 8.66 -22.80 16.81
N GLU A 231 9.27 -22.42 17.92
CA GLU A 231 9.44 -23.30 19.10
C GLU A 231 8.11 -23.76 19.71
N ASN A 232 7.02 -23.03 19.43
CA ASN A 232 5.69 -23.31 19.94
C ASN A 232 4.84 -24.11 18.93
N LYS A 233 4.37 -25.28 19.36
CA LYS A 233 3.55 -26.26 18.59
C LYS A 233 2.12 -25.80 18.24
N TYR A 234 1.80 -24.50 18.23
CA TYR A 234 0.44 -24.05 17.97
C TYR A 234 0.16 -23.93 16.47
N THR A 235 -1.06 -24.29 16.06
CA THR A 235 -1.55 -24.02 14.72
C THR A 235 -1.79 -22.52 14.57
N THR A 236 -1.29 -21.92 13.49
CA THR A 236 -1.52 -20.51 13.18
C THR A 236 -2.33 -20.39 11.90
N ASN A 237 -3.22 -19.39 11.86
CA ASN A 237 -3.99 -19.07 10.67
C ASN A 237 -3.25 -18.03 9.85
N THR A 238 -3.08 -18.33 8.58
CA THR A 238 -2.36 -17.49 7.62
C THR A 238 -3.14 -17.42 6.32
N SER A 239 -3.10 -16.28 5.65
CA SER A 239 -3.59 -16.12 4.30
C SER A 239 -2.44 -15.71 3.40
N LEU A 240 -2.30 -16.31 2.21
CA LEU A 240 -1.28 -15.98 1.23
C LEU A 240 -1.94 -15.72 -0.12
N HIS A 241 -1.56 -14.62 -0.78
CA HIS A 241 -2.05 -14.28 -2.10
C HIS A 241 -1.01 -13.44 -2.84
N TYR A 242 -0.58 -13.89 -4.02
CA TYR A 242 0.33 -13.12 -4.87
C TYR A 242 -0.38 -12.64 -6.12
N HIS A 243 -0.42 -11.33 -6.32
CA HIS A 243 -1.01 -10.70 -7.50
C HIS A 243 0.06 -10.44 -8.56
N THR A 244 -0.06 -11.07 -9.74
CA THR A 244 0.92 -10.88 -10.83
C THR A 244 0.81 -9.51 -11.48
N SER A 245 -0.40 -8.95 -11.56
CA SER A 245 -0.65 -7.67 -12.23
C SER A 245 0.03 -6.48 -11.56
N SER A 246 0.25 -6.56 -10.25
CA SER A 246 0.90 -5.51 -9.43
C SER A 246 2.21 -5.95 -8.78
N ASN A 247 2.64 -7.20 -8.99
CA ASN A 247 3.73 -7.86 -8.25
C ASN A 247 3.59 -7.67 -6.74
N THR A 248 2.39 -7.90 -6.20
CA THR A 248 2.09 -7.67 -4.78
C THR A 248 1.86 -8.99 -4.07
N LEU A 249 2.69 -9.30 -3.08
CA LEU A 249 2.47 -10.38 -2.13
C LEU A 249 1.66 -9.83 -0.95
N MET A 250 0.43 -10.31 -0.80
CA MET A 250 -0.42 -10.02 0.34
C MET A 250 -0.44 -11.24 1.26
N CYS A 251 -0.26 -11.02 2.55
CA CYS A 251 -0.48 -12.06 3.53
C CYS A 251 -1.04 -11.56 4.85
N THR A 252 -1.63 -12.47 5.62
CA THR A 252 -2.10 -12.21 6.98
C THR A 252 -1.66 -13.33 7.90
N GLY A 253 -1.63 -13.07 9.20
CA GLY A 253 -1.15 -14.02 10.20
C GLY A 253 0.15 -13.54 10.85
N ASN A 254 0.41 -14.05 12.05
CA ASN A 254 1.62 -13.70 12.80
C ASN A 254 2.63 -14.85 12.70
N PHE A 255 3.46 -14.82 11.64
CA PHE A 255 4.53 -15.78 11.44
C PHE A 255 5.75 -15.10 10.81
N LYS A 256 6.94 -15.46 11.29
CA LYS A 256 8.22 -15.05 10.69
C LYS A 256 8.46 -15.78 9.38
N TYR A 257 8.86 -15.06 8.34
CA TYR A 257 9.14 -15.65 7.03
C TYR A 257 10.37 -15.05 6.36
N SER A 258 10.95 -15.81 5.44
CA SER A 258 11.99 -15.38 4.51
C SER A 258 11.46 -15.42 3.10
N ILE A 259 11.84 -14.43 2.29
CA ILE A 259 11.47 -14.34 0.88
C ILE A 259 12.72 -14.58 0.03
N PHE A 260 12.59 -15.42 -0.97
CA PHE A 260 13.64 -15.71 -1.95
C PHE A 260 13.10 -15.41 -3.34
N LEU A 261 13.45 -14.24 -3.89
CA LEU A 261 13.10 -13.88 -5.25
C LEU A 261 13.96 -14.72 -6.21
N VAL A 262 13.37 -15.22 -7.30
CA VAL A 262 14.11 -16.05 -8.29
C VAL A 262 14.68 -15.25 -9.46
N LYS A 263 14.37 -13.96 -9.55
CA LYS A 263 14.79 -13.04 -10.60
C LYS A 263 14.79 -11.60 -10.10
N GLU A 264 15.30 -10.67 -10.91
CA GLU A 264 15.17 -9.24 -10.66
C GLU A 264 13.73 -8.75 -10.86
N PHE A 265 13.33 -7.74 -10.08
CA PHE A 265 12.01 -7.10 -10.18
C PHE A 265 12.12 -5.59 -10.21
N ARG A 266 11.70 -4.97 -11.32
CA ARG A 266 11.58 -3.50 -11.40
C ARG A 266 10.73 -2.92 -10.25
N TYR A 267 9.75 -3.69 -9.77
CA TYR A 267 8.90 -3.35 -8.64
C TYR A 267 8.31 -4.63 -8.04
N PHE A 268 8.42 -4.79 -6.73
CA PHE A 268 7.84 -5.88 -5.95
C PHE A 268 7.31 -5.33 -4.62
N GLN A 269 6.04 -5.58 -4.30
CA GLN A 269 5.38 -5.05 -3.12
C GLN A 269 5.04 -6.16 -2.13
N ILE A 270 5.28 -5.92 -0.85
CA ILE A 270 5.02 -6.86 0.25
C ILE A 270 4.04 -6.20 1.22
N GLU A 271 2.84 -6.77 1.34
CA GLU A 271 1.78 -6.36 2.26
C GLU A 271 1.50 -7.48 3.26
N CYS A 272 2.43 -7.68 4.18
CA CYS A 272 2.45 -8.84 5.05
C CYS A 272 2.79 -8.42 6.49
N PRO A 273 1.79 -8.03 7.31
CA PRO A 273 1.94 -7.36 8.61
C PRO A 273 2.54 -8.29 9.68
N SER A 274 3.80 -8.66 9.49
CA SER A 274 4.56 -9.56 10.34
C SER A 274 6.07 -9.30 10.14
N THR A 275 6.91 -10.33 10.26
CA THR A 275 8.36 -10.20 10.26
C THR A 275 8.99 -10.92 9.07
N ILE A 276 9.72 -10.16 8.24
CA ILE A 276 10.66 -10.66 7.25
C ILE A 276 12.01 -10.88 7.94
N ASP A 277 12.36 -12.15 8.15
CA ASP A 277 13.64 -12.53 8.73
C ASP A 277 14.78 -12.29 7.72
N VAL A 278 14.62 -12.82 6.50
CA VAL A 278 15.59 -12.65 5.41
C VAL A 278 14.87 -12.34 4.10
N LEU A 279 15.25 -11.24 3.45
CA LEU A 279 14.85 -10.89 2.09
C LEU A 279 16.02 -11.15 1.13
N ASN A 280 15.90 -12.13 0.25
CA ASN A 280 16.90 -12.44 -0.76
C ASN A 280 16.45 -11.87 -2.10
N LEU A 281 17.26 -10.98 -2.67
CA LEU A 281 16.94 -10.24 -3.90
C LEU A 281 18.15 -10.18 -4.84
N TYR A 282 17.88 -9.96 -6.13
CA TYR A 282 18.88 -9.71 -7.16
C TYR A 282 19.13 -8.20 -7.33
N GLU A 283 20.18 -7.83 -8.07
CA GLU A 283 20.39 -6.42 -8.44
C GLU A 283 19.20 -5.88 -9.27
N ASN A 284 19.09 -4.55 -9.40
CA ASN A 284 17.99 -3.85 -10.10
C ASN A 284 16.58 -4.17 -9.56
N THR A 285 16.49 -4.59 -8.30
CA THR A 285 15.24 -4.97 -7.67
C THR A 285 14.74 -3.88 -6.75
N ASN A 286 13.52 -3.38 -6.99
CA ASN A 286 12.88 -2.40 -6.11
C ASN A 286 11.80 -3.07 -5.29
N VAL A 287 11.95 -3.04 -3.97
CA VAL A 287 11.01 -3.67 -3.03
C VAL A 287 10.30 -2.60 -2.21
N VAL A 288 8.98 -2.68 -2.12
CA VAL A 288 8.17 -1.82 -1.24
C VAL A 288 7.52 -2.69 -0.17
N ILE A 289 7.82 -2.40 1.08
CA ILE A 289 7.32 -3.13 2.24
C ILE A 289 6.32 -2.23 2.96
N LEU A 290 5.09 -2.72 3.12
CA LEU A 290 3.99 -1.97 3.71
C LEU A 290 3.39 -2.70 4.92
N LYS A 291 2.37 -2.11 5.54
CA LYS A 291 1.50 -2.72 6.56
C LYS A 291 2.22 -3.07 7.86
N ASN A 292 3.11 -2.21 8.36
CA ASN A 292 3.78 -2.41 9.66
C ASN A 292 4.63 -3.70 9.70
N THR A 293 5.26 -4.04 8.58
CA THR A 293 6.13 -5.20 8.45
C THR A 293 7.53 -4.87 8.97
N SER A 294 8.16 -5.81 9.68
CA SER A 294 9.55 -5.68 10.15
C SER A 294 10.52 -6.41 9.24
N LEU A 295 11.68 -5.82 8.98
CA LEU A 295 12.72 -6.41 8.13
C LEU A 295 14.05 -6.49 8.89
N TYR A 296 14.61 -7.70 8.99
CA TYR A 296 15.82 -7.99 9.76
C TYR A 296 17.08 -8.15 8.94
N GLN A 297 17.00 -8.78 7.76
CA GLN A 297 18.19 -9.05 6.95
C GLN A 297 17.86 -8.97 5.45
N ILE A 298 18.83 -8.45 4.68
CA ILE A 298 18.83 -8.51 3.21
C ILE A 298 20.02 -9.34 2.75
N ASN A 299 19.76 -10.31 1.89
CA ASN A 299 20.76 -11.10 1.19
C ASN A 299 20.78 -10.71 -0.29
N LYS A 300 21.99 -10.50 -0.80
CA LYS A 300 22.27 -10.01 -2.15
C LYS A 300 22.67 -11.18 -3.03
N ILE A 301 21.77 -11.64 -3.89
CA ILE A 301 22.03 -12.76 -4.79
C ILE A 301 22.70 -12.23 -6.05
N GLN A 302 23.93 -12.66 -6.32
CA GLN A 302 24.65 -12.38 -7.57
C GLN A 302 24.81 -10.89 -7.93
N PHE A 303 24.98 -10.01 -6.94
CA PHE A 303 25.22 -8.58 -7.22
C PHE A 303 26.55 -8.37 -7.96
N GLY A 304 26.46 -7.71 -9.12
CA GLY A 304 27.59 -7.19 -9.86
C GLY A 304 28.26 -6.02 -9.11
N GLN A 305 29.42 -5.59 -9.61
CA GLN A 305 30.18 -4.49 -8.99
C GLN A 305 29.42 -3.15 -8.98
N TYR A 306 28.50 -2.97 -9.92
CA TYR A 306 27.67 -1.76 -10.06
C TYR A 306 26.18 -2.02 -9.81
N GLY A 307 25.83 -3.21 -9.31
CA GLY A 307 24.46 -3.60 -9.04
C GLY A 307 23.87 -2.83 -7.87
N THR A 308 22.69 -2.24 -8.08
CA THR A 308 21.97 -1.46 -7.06
C THR A 308 20.51 -1.90 -6.99
N SER A 309 19.96 -1.97 -5.78
CA SER A 309 18.57 -2.28 -5.52
C SER A 309 18.04 -1.33 -4.44
N TYR A 310 16.74 -1.01 -4.49
CA TYR A 310 16.13 -0.05 -3.56
C TYR A 310 15.04 -0.73 -2.74
N ILE A 311 15.01 -0.46 -1.44
CA ILE A 311 13.96 -0.95 -0.54
C ILE A 311 13.30 0.25 0.12
N VAL A 312 11.97 0.31 0.04
CA VAL A 312 11.13 1.33 0.66
C VAL A 312 10.27 0.68 1.72
N MET A 313 10.16 1.33 2.89
CA MET A 313 9.31 0.86 3.98
C MET A 313 8.43 1.98 4.54
N ASP A 314 7.17 1.68 4.84
CA ASP A 314 6.21 2.64 5.40
C ASP A 314 6.40 2.91 6.90
N TYR A 315 6.98 1.95 7.65
CA TYR A 315 7.28 2.11 9.08
C TYR A 315 8.80 2.04 9.36
N PRO A 316 9.50 3.18 9.40
CA PRO A 316 10.96 3.22 9.54
C PRO A 316 11.49 2.61 10.86
N SER A 317 10.71 2.63 11.94
CA SER A 317 11.06 1.98 13.22
C SER A 317 11.17 0.45 13.13
N ASN A 318 10.56 -0.14 12.10
CA ASN A 318 10.57 -1.58 11.87
C ASN A 318 11.72 -2.03 10.95
N ASN A 319 12.53 -1.07 10.49
CA ASN A 319 13.79 -1.35 9.82
C ASN A 319 14.83 -1.78 10.85
N LYS A 320 15.08 -3.08 10.96
CA LYS A 320 16.11 -3.61 11.87
C LYS A 320 17.49 -3.70 11.20
N ILE A 321 17.59 -3.31 9.93
CA ILE A 321 18.86 -3.18 9.19
C ILE A 321 19.42 -1.77 9.38
N LEU A 322 18.59 -0.75 9.13
CA LEU A 322 18.91 0.67 9.31
C LEU A 322 17.73 1.34 10.02
N GLU A 323 17.77 1.37 11.36
CA GLU A 323 16.68 1.91 12.18
C GLU A 323 16.35 3.36 11.80
N GLY A 324 15.07 3.67 11.61
CA GLY A 324 14.64 5.01 11.21
C GLY A 324 14.66 5.27 9.70
N CYS A 325 15.14 4.33 8.89
CA CYS A 325 15.25 4.50 7.44
C CYS A 325 13.99 4.07 6.66
N ILE A 326 13.47 4.96 5.81
CA ILE A 326 12.33 4.75 4.89
C ILE A 326 12.81 4.21 3.55
N LEU A 327 13.81 4.83 2.93
CA LEU A 327 14.36 4.42 1.63
C LEU A 327 15.82 4.06 1.80
N MET A 328 16.17 2.82 1.51
CA MET A 328 17.56 2.35 1.51
C MET A 328 17.97 1.85 0.14
N GLU A 329 19.20 2.18 -0.22
CA GLU A 329 19.92 1.63 -1.36
C GLU A 329 20.79 0.48 -0.87
N THR A 330 20.74 -0.65 -1.57
CA THR A 330 21.64 -1.77 -1.33
C THR A 330 22.49 -2.01 -2.57
N THR A 331 23.79 -2.09 -2.34
CA THR A 331 24.83 -2.40 -3.34
C THR A 331 25.49 -3.72 -2.94
N LYS A 332 26.41 -4.24 -3.75
CA LYS A 332 27.16 -5.46 -3.41
C LYS A 332 27.78 -5.41 -2.01
N ASP A 333 28.43 -4.29 -1.66
CA ASP A 333 29.28 -4.20 -0.47
C ASP A 333 28.55 -3.59 0.73
N LYS A 334 27.60 -2.68 0.51
CA LYS A 334 26.94 -1.94 1.61
C LYS A 334 25.46 -1.68 1.36
N THR A 335 24.74 -1.39 2.44
CA THR A 335 23.37 -0.87 2.42
C THR A 335 23.40 0.49 3.11
N THR A 336 22.87 1.52 2.46
CA THR A 336 22.88 2.90 2.94
C THR A 336 21.48 3.49 2.87
N CYS A 337 21.10 4.26 3.88
CA CYS A 337 19.87 5.01 3.88
C CYS A 337 19.97 6.23 2.96
N LEU A 338 18.90 6.53 2.24
CA LEU A 338 18.74 7.72 1.41
C LEU A 338 17.63 8.65 1.94
N LEU A 339 16.68 8.12 2.72
CA LEU A 339 15.59 8.91 3.31
C LEU A 339 15.20 8.34 4.68
N CYS A 340 15.18 9.20 5.70
CA CYS A 340 14.76 8.88 7.05
C CYS A 340 13.29 9.24 7.32
N GLY A 341 12.70 8.64 8.35
CA GLY A 341 11.38 9.04 8.85
C GLY A 341 11.39 10.37 9.62
N GLU A 342 10.21 10.92 9.90
CA GLU A 342 10.05 12.26 10.49
C GLU A 342 10.76 12.45 11.84
N SER A 343 10.95 11.38 12.61
CA SER A 343 11.66 11.42 13.91
C SER A 343 13.19 11.25 13.80
N TYR A 344 13.73 11.15 12.58
CA TYR A 344 15.13 10.83 12.31
C TYR A 344 15.74 11.78 11.27
N ARG A 345 17.05 12.03 11.38
CA ARG A 345 17.83 12.79 10.40
C ARG A 345 18.82 11.88 9.67
N LEU A 346 19.05 12.16 8.39
CA LEU A 346 20.04 11.44 7.58
C LEU A 346 21.45 12.00 7.85
N PHE A 347 22.37 11.14 8.25
CA PHE A 347 23.78 11.47 8.45
C PHE A 347 24.67 10.34 7.93
N GLU A 348 25.53 10.64 6.96
CA GLU A 348 26.43 9.67 6.32
C GLU A 348 25.79 8.35 5.84
N GLY A 349 24.50 8.38 5.49
CA GLY A 349 23.76 7.19 5.05
C GLY A 349 23.12 6.40 6.19
N GLU A 350 23.08 6.92 7.41
CA GLU A 350 22.35 6.36 8.55
C GLU A 350 21.32 7.36 9.08
N CYS A 351 20.29 6.84 9.78
CA CYS A 351 19.24 7.65 10.37
C CYS A 351 19.46 7.76 11.88
N LEU A 352 19.73 8.97 12.36
CA LEU A 352 19.91 9.26 13.78
C LEU A 352 18.66 9.94 14.34
N PRO A 353 18.26 9.64 15.59
CA PRO A 353 17.16 10.36 16.24
C PRO A 353 17.42 11.87 16.27
N ILE A 354 16.38 12.66 16.04
CA ILE A 354 16.47 14.13 16.13
C ILE A 354 16.48 14.51 17.62
N ASP A 355 17.47 15.30 18.05
CA ASP A 355 17.44 15.95 19.37
C ASP A 355 16.38 17.07 19.36
N GLU A 356 15.35 16.94 20.22
CA GLU A 356 14.28 17.93 20.38
C GLU A 356 14.78 19.32 20.80
N LYS A 357 16.02 19.42 21.31
CA LYS A 357 16.65 20.68 21.70
C LYS A 357 17.28 21.44 20.53
N CYS A 358 17.44 20.80 19.37
CA CYS A 358 18.01 21.44 18.19
C CYS A 358 16.92 21.95 17.24
N GLN A 359 17.01 23.22 16.84
CA GLN A 359 16.06 23.88 15.94
C GLN A 359 16.47 23.79 14.47
N ILE A 360 17.77 23.90 14.14
CA ILE A 360 18.27 23.86 12.75
C ILE A 360 19.51 22.98 12.66
N TRP A 361 19.50 22.07 11.68
CA TRP A 361 20.59 21.16 11.34
C TRP A 361 21.20 21.54 9.99
N ASN A 362 22.51 21.34 9.81
CA ASN A 362 23.14 21.45 8.49
C ASN A 362 23.03 20.15 7.68
N LEU A 363 23.52 20.17 6.43
CA LEU A 363 23.52 19.02 5.51
C LEU A 363 24.34 17.83 6.01
N ASN A 364 25.25 18.05 6.96
CA ASN A 364 26.03 17.01 7.63
C ASN A 364 25.39 16.65 8.97
N GLY A 365 24.11 16.94 9.21
CA GLY A 365 23.43 16.54 10.45
C GLY A 365 24.08 17.09 11.73
N ILE A 366 24.84 18.16 11.68
CA ILE A 366 25.36 18.84 12.87
C ILE A 366 24.33 19.91 13.26
N CYS A 367 24.01 19.99 14.55
CA CYS A 367 23.12 21.04 15.03
C CYS A 367 23.82 22.38 14.85
N THR A 368 23.15 23.33 14.22
CA THR A 368 23.69 24.68 13.96
C THR A 368 22.94 25.76 14.73
N MET A 369 21.75 25.43 15.25
CA MET A 369 20.97 26.35 16.06
C MET A 369 20.06 25.56 17.00
N CYS A 370 20.11 25.89 18.29
CA CYS A 370 19.26 25.29 19.30
C CYS A 370 17.92 26.02 19.43
N VAL A 371 16.94 25.36 20.07
CA VAL A 371 15.69 26.00 20.48
C VAL A 371 15.95 27.06 21.57
N ASN A 372 15.04 28.02 21.73
CA ASN A 372 15.20 29.14 22.68
C ASN A 372 15.61 28.68 24.10
N ASN A 373 16.62 29.36 24.67
CA ASN A 373 17.25 29.08 25.97
C ASN A 373 18.25 27.90 25.98
N TYR A 374 18.57 27.35 24.82
CA TYR A 374 19.68 26.42 24.63
C TYR A 374 20.74 27.07 23.75
N VAL A 375 22.01 26.79 24.02
CA VAL A 375 23.17 27.29 23.28
C VAL A 375 24.02 26.12 22.79
N LEU A 376 24.71 26.32 21.68
CA LEU A 376 25.56 25.30 21.08
C LEU A 376 26.90 25.22 21.84
N ASP A 377 27.29 24.04 22.32
CA ASP A 377 28.63 23.86 22.89
C ASP A 377 29.70 23.56 21.81
N ASP A 378 30.95 23.36 22.25
CA ASP A 378 32.09 23.09 21.37
C ASP A 378 31.93 21.76 20.60
N ASP A 379 31.13 20.84 21.14
CA ASP A 379 30.80 19.53 20.54
C ASP A 379 29.54 19.60 19.64
N HIS A 380 28.99 20.80 19.45
CA HIS A 380 27.78 21.09 18.67
C HIS A 380 26.49 20.48 19.25
N GLU A 381 26.45 20.25 20.57
CA GLU A 381 25.25 19.84 21.31
C GLU A 381 24.52 21.04 21.93
N CYS A 382 23.20 20.91 22.12
CA CYS A 382 22.36 21.96 22.68
C CYS A 382 22.25 21.85 24.20
N VAL A 383 22.97 22.73 24.90
CA VAL A 383 22.99 22.81 26.37
C VAL A 383 22.18 24.00 26.87
N SER A 384 21.52 23.87 28.02
CA SER A 384 20.71 24.95 28.59
C SER A 384 21.57 26.14 29.04
N SER A 385 21.15 27.37 28.74
CA SER A 385 21.81 28.59 29.19
C SER A 385 20.86 29.50 30.00
N ASP A 386 21.37 30.04 31.10
CA ASP A 386 20.58 30.87 32.02
C ASP A 386 20.45 32.33 31.57
N ASN A 387 21.48 32.87 30.92
CA ASN A 387 21.60 34.27 30.53
C ASN A 387 21.53 34.49 29.00
N CYS A 388 21.69 33.44 28.19
CA CYS A 388 21.67 33.50 26.74
C CYS A 388 20.46 32.76 26.15
N SER A 389 19.74 33.42 25.25
CA SER A 389 18.60 32.82 24.54
C SER A 389 18.99 32.18 23.21
N ILE A 390 19.99 32.71 22.50
CA ILE A 390 20.53 32.18 21.24
C ILE A 390 22.03 32.47 21.19
N GLY A 391 22.88 31.45 21.03
CA GLY A 391 24.33 31.61 21.09
C GLY A 391 25.09 30.30 21.08
N THR A 392 26.40 30.38 21.26
CA THR A 392 27.27 29.28 21.69
C THR A 392 27.56 29.40 23.20
N THR A 393 28.23 28.41 23.78
CA THR A 393 28.74 28.47 25.16
C THR A 393 29.75 29.60 25.38
N THR A 394 30.37 30.11 24.32
CA THR A 394 31.42 31.14 24.35
C THR A 394 30.94 32.51 23.88
N GLU A 395 29.96 32.56 22.97
CA GLU A 395 29.44 33.80 22.39
C GLU A 395 27.92 33.82 22.41
N CYS A 396 27.34 34.79 23.11
CA CYS A 396 25.89 34.97 23.08
C CYS A 396 25.48 35.96 21.98
N TYR A 397 24.64 35.50 21.05
CA TYR A 397 24.10 36.35 19.99
C TYR A 397 22.84 37.09 20.44
N LYS A 398 22.05 36.49 21.33
CA LYS A 398 20.83 37.08 21.90
C LYS A 398 20.72 36.79 23.38
N CYS A 399 20.77 37.83 24.21
CA CYS A 399 20.59 37.71 25.66
C CYS A 399 19.14 37.43 26.04
N ARG A 400 18.96 36.77 27.19
CA ARG A 400 17.64 36.60 27.81
C ARG A 400 17.15 37.94 28.37
N ASN A 401 15.82 38.11 28.50
CA ASN A 401 15.23 39.35 29.04
C ASN A 401 15.84 39.69 30.42
N GLY A 402 16.27 40.94 30.61
CA GLY A 402 16.97 41.42 31.82
C GLY A 402 18.50 41.37 31.74
N TYR A 403 19.07 40.95 30.61
CA TYR A 403 20.51 40.95 30.34
C TYR A 403 20.85 41.84 29.12
N ILE A 404 22.01 42.48 29.14
CA ILE A 404 22.52 43.36 28.07
C ILE A 404 23.83 42.76 27.55
N ARG A 405 24.10 42.89 26.23
CA ARG A 405 25.30 42.33 25.60
C ARG A 405 26.47 43.31 25.67
N ASN A 406 27.59 42.89 26.26
CA ASN A 406 28.87 43.61 26.21
C ASN A 406 30.00 42.63 25.86
N ASN A 407 30.75 42.92 24.80
CA ASN A 407 31.82 42.08 24.27
C ASN A 407 31.46 40.58 24.18
N ASN A 408 30.36 40.27 23.47
CA ASN A 408 29.84 38.90 23.23
C ASN A 408 29.33 38.13 24.47
N ASN A 409 29.28 38.76 25.65
CA ASN A 409 28.73 38.18 26.88
C ASN A 409 27.53 38.97 27.43
N CYS A 410 26.60 38.27 28.07
CA CYS A 410 25.39 38.84 28.65
C CYS A 410 25.56 39.09 30.14
N TYR A 411 25.46 40.36 30.56
CA TYR A 411 25.52 40.76 31.97
C TYR A 411 24.17 41.29 32.44
N ARG A 412 23.88 41.08 33.72
CA ARG A 412 22.63 41.47 34.36
C ARG A 412 22.71 42.93 34.79
N GLU A 413 21.78 43.76 34.32
CA GLU A 413 21.61 45.14 34.77
C GLU A 413 20.36 45.21 35.65
N ASP A 414 20.54 45.36 36.96
CA ASP A 414 19.46 45.22 37.96
C ASP A 414 18.38 46.30 37.82
N LYS A 415 18.67 47.38 37.08
CA LYS A 415 17.74 48.48 36.78
C LYS A 415 17.07 48.37 35.41
N CYS A 416 17.36 47.33 34.64
CA CYS A 416 16.81 47.16 33.28
C CYS A 416 15.80 46.02 33.20
N VAL A 417 14.56 46.34 32.80
CA VAL A 417 13.46 45.36 32.67
C VAL A 417 13.37 44.79 31.27
N LEU A 418 13.74 45.57 30.24
CA LEU A 418 13.64 45.21 28.83
C LEU A 418 14.81 45.82 28.04
N SER A 419 15.50 45.01 27.23
CA SER A 419 16.69 45.38 26.44
C SER A 419 16.56 44.92 24.99
N ASN A 420 17.27 45.57 24.05
CA ASN A 420 17.20 45.23 22.60
C ASN A 420 18.52 44.79 21.94
N GLU A 421 19.52 44.36 22.70
CA GLU A 421 20.83 44.06 22.10
C GLU A 421 21.92 44.81 22.87
N TYR A 422 21.80 46.15 22.86
CA TYR A 422 22.87 47.09 23.25
C TYR A 422 22.41 48.23 24.17
N LEU A 423 21.10 48.37 24.36
CA LEU A 423 20.49 49.48 25.11
C LEU A 423 19.39 48.94 26.00
N CYS A 424 19.29 49.48 27.22
CA CYS A 424 18.11 49.25 28.05
C CYS A 424 16.94 50.05 27.49
N LEU A 425 15.96 49.37 26.90
CA LEU A 425 14.74 50.02 26.39
C LEU A 425 13.80 50.44 27.52
N HIS A 426 13.91 49.83 28.70
CA HIS A 426 13.02 50.09 29.81
C HIS A 426 13.75 50.00 31.16
N CYS A 427 14.02 51.16 31.76
CA CYS A 427 14.57 51.29 33.11
C CYS A 427 13.48 51.08 34.18
N SER A 428 13.85 50.57 35.35
CA SER A 428 12.98 50.57 36.53
C SER A 428 12.96 51.94 37.23
N GLU A 429 14.06 52.69 37.22
CA GLU A 429 14.19 54.08 37.75
C GLU A 429 15.34 54.83 37.01
N GLY A 430 15.25 56.16 36.83
CA GLY A 430 16.28 57.02 36.21
C GLY A 430 16.00 57.54 34.78
N ASN A 431 17.02 58.06 34.10
CA ASN A 431 16.96 58.65 32.75
C ASN A 431 17.01 57.57 31.67
N THR A 432 15.97 57.50 30.84
CA THR A 432 15.81 56.50 29.78
C THR A 432 16.77 56.67 28.60
N GLU A 433 17.36 57.85 28.40
CA GLU A 433 18.30 58.13 27.30
C GLU A 433 19.78 57.91 27.66
N ALA A 434 20.08 57.71 28.95
CA ALA A 434 21.46 57.67 29.47
C ALA A 434 21.71 56.51 30.44
N ASN A 435 21.28 55.28 30.10
CA ASN A 435 21.46 54.08 30.95
C ASN A 435 20.98 54.24 32.40
N CYS A 436 19.80 54.84 32.59
CA CYS A 436 19.12 54.92 33.89
C CYS A 436 19.85 55.76 34.97
N GLU A 437 20.51 56.85 34.56
CA GLU A 437 21.13 57.83 35.49
C GLU A 437 20.09 58.68 36.27
N VAL A 438 20.48 59.31 37.38
CA VAL A 438 19.53 59.98 38.32
C VAL A 438 18.91 61.26 37.71
N CYS A 439 17.60 61.45 37.89
CA CYS A 439 16.85 62.60 37.39
C CYS A 439 17.10 63.93 38.13
N VAL A 440 16.87 65.05 37.46
CA VAL A 440 17.12 66.42 37.98
C VAL A 440 16.10 66.84 39.06
N ASP A 441 14.83 66.44 38.95
CA ASP A 441 13.82 66.65 39.99
C ASP A 441 13.87 65.50 41.01
N ILE A 442 14.08 65.84 42.29
CA ILE A 442 14.25 64.86 43.38
C ILE A 442 12.95 64.09 43.70
N ASN A 443 11.81 64.61 43.25
CA ASN A 443 10.50 63.98 43.42
C ASN A 443 10.08 63.20 42.16
N CYS A 444 11.02 62.93 41.25
CA CYS A 444 10.80 62.24 39.98
C CYS A 444 11.52 60.88 39.92
N GLN A 445 10.78 59.82 39.62
CA GLN A 445 11.22 58.43 39.50
C GLN A 445 11.76 58.09 38.08
N LEU A 446 11.18 58.66 37.01
CA LEU A 446 11.65 58.50 35.62
C LEU A 446 11.57 59.84 34.88
N CYS A 447 12.59 60.14 34.07
CA CYS A 447 12.68 61.39 33.31
C CYS A 447 13.25 61.16 31.91
N GLU A 448 12.88 62.05 30.99
CA GLU A 448 13.34 62.06 29.60
C GLU A 448 13.66 63.51 29.21
N SER A 449 14.86 63.78 28.67
CA SER A 449 15.31 65.13 28.27
C SER A 449 15.08 66.23 29.34
N GLU A 450 15.47 65.96 30.59
CA GLU A 450 15.34 66.86 31.76
C GLU A 450 13.90 67.21 32.21
N LYS A 451 12.89 66.48 31.71
CA LYS A 451 11.49 66.61 32.16
C LYS A 451 11.03 65.34 32.86
N CYS A 452 10.25 65.48 33.93
CA CYS A 452 9.73 64.33 34.65
C CYS A 452 8.60 63.65 33.88
N ILE A 453 8.73 62.34 33.69
CA ILE A 453 7.69 61.49 33.09
C ILE A 453 7.05 60.54 34.10
N LEU A 454 7.59 60.42 35.33
CA LEU A 454 6.97 59.69 36.44
C LEU A 454 7.40 60.28 37.79
N CYS A 455 6.49 60.82 38.60
CA CYS A 455 6.77 61.32 39.95
C CYS A 455 6.83 60.22 41.04
N ASN A 456 7.31 60.58 42.22
CA ASN A 456 7.21 59.77 43.44
C ASN A 456 5.76 59.73 43.97
N MET A 457 5.44 58.71 44.77
CA MET A 457 4.12 58.53 45.39
C MET A 457 3.67 59.77 46.18
N GLY A 458 2.43 60.22 45.96
CA GLY A 458 1.85 61.42 46.59
C GLY A 458 1.96 62.72 45.77
N PHE A 459 2.62 62.68 44.61
CA PHE A 459 2.77 63.80 43.68
C PHE A 459 2.16 63.50 42.31
N VAL A 460 1.86 64.53 41.51
CA VAL A 460 1.28 64.46 40.15
C VAL A 460 2.01 65.43 39.23
N ILE A 461 2.32 64.99 37.99
CA ILE A 461 3.00 65.79 36.98
C ILE A 461 2.09 66.92 36.50
N ASN A 462 2.57 68.16 36.55
CA ASN A 462 1.88 69.29 35.94
C ASN A 462 2.16 69.38 34.43
N SER A 463 1.44 70.27 33.73
CA SER A 463 1.57 70.46 32.27
C SER A 463 2.96 70.86 31.76
N VAL A 464 3.93 71.12 32.64
CA VAL A 464 5.30 71.55 32.33
C VAL A 464 6.34 70.46 32.67
N GLY A 465 5.93 69.34 33.28
CA GLY A 465 6.81 68.20 33.58
C GLY A 465 7.45 68.23 34.97
N ILE A 466 6.80 68.86 35.96
CA ILE A 466 7.26 68.98 37.37
C ILE A 466 6.18 68.41 38.32
N CYS A 467 6.61 67.78 39.42
CA CYS A 467 5.75 67.04 40.36
C CYS A 467 5.12 67.93 41.47
N GLU A 468 3.79 67.92 41.62
CA GLU A 468 3.01 68.71 42.62
C GLU A 468 2.11 67.83 43.54
N ILE A 469 1.76 68.31 44.75
CA ILE A 469 1.02 67.56 45.79
C ILE A 469 -0.51 67.54 45.56
N GLN A 470 -1.18 66.38 45.75
CA GLN A 470 -2.64 66.18 45.61
C GLN A 470 -3.33 65.88 46.97
N ASN A 471 -4.39 66.62 47.34
CA ASN A 471 -4.99 66.54 48.69
C ASN A 471 -6.24 65.63 48.86
N ASN A 472 -6.90 65.17 47.78
CA ASN A 472 -8.20 64.45 47.86
C ASN A 472 -8.18 63.03 47.28
N GLY A 473 -6.99 62.42 47.17
CA GLY A 473 -6.79 61.08 46.63
C GLY A 473 -5.35 60.60 46.74
N LEU A 474 -5.09 59.34 46.40
CA LEU A 474 -3.76 58.73 46.35
C LEU A 474 -3.23 58.76 44.91
N THR A 475 -1.99 59.23 44.71
CA THR A 475 -1.37 59.36 43.38
C THR A 475 -0.10 58.53 43.28
N VAL A 476 0.15 57.97 42.10
CA VAL A 476 1.43 57.30 41.76
C VAL A 476 1.93 57.88 40.46
N GLY A 477 2.85 58.82 40.61
CA GLY A 477 3.78 59.29 39.60
C GLY A 477 3.23 60.07 38.42
N VAL A 478 2.30 59.53 37.65
CA VAL A 478 1.72 60.17 36.45
C VAL A 478 0.22 60.34 36.56
N SER A 479 -0.40 59.73 37.57
CA SER A 479 -1.86 59.63 37.62
C SER A 479 -2.38 59.49 39.04
N THR A 480 -3.55 60.07 39.29
CA THR A 480 -4.35 59.84 40.50
C THR A 480 -4.91 58.42 40.43
N ILE A 481 -4.50 57.54 41.36
CA ILE A 481 -4.93 56.13 41.43
C ILE A 481 -6.34 56.01 41.99
N TRP A 482 -6.65 56.76 43.04
CA TRP A 482 -7.92 56.65 43.74
C TRP A 482 -8.30 57.98 44.40
N CYS A 483 -9.58 58.30 44.38
CA CYS A 483 -10.19 59.44 45.05
C CYS A 483 -11.09 58.92 46.17
N ASN A 484 -11.24 59.68 47.26
CA ASN A 484 -12.12 59.30 48.37
C ASN A 484 -13.54 58.94 47.87
N ASP A 485 -14.19 57.96 48.52
CA ASP A 485 -15.35 57.21 48.02
C ASP A 485 -16.50 58.00 47.37
N THR A 486 -16.71 59.27 47.72
CA THR A 486 -17.75 60.14 47.13
C THR A 486 -17.31 60.88 45.86
N PHE A 487 -16.10 60.60 45.36
CA PHE A 487 -15.47 61.24 44.21
C PHE A 487 -14.95 60.21 43.21
N TYR A 488 -14.99 60.56 41.93
CA TYR A 488 -14.48 59.76 40.82
C TYR A 488 -13.38 60.51 40.06
N ILE A 489 -12.53 59.76 39.36
CA ILE A 489 -11.38 60.33 38.64
C ILE A 489 -11.82 60.84 37.26
N LYS A 490 -11.56 62.10 36.95
CA LYS A 490 -11.74 62.66 35.59
C LYS A 490 -10.49 63.44 35.18
N GLY A 491 -9.67 62.81 34.34
CA GLY A 491 -8.33 63.30 34.05
C GLY A 491 -7.40 62.95 35.21
N GLU A 492 -6.61 63.91 35.67
CA GLU A 492 -5.68 63.73 36.80
C GLU A 492 -6.27 64.26 38.13
N SER A 493 -7.55 64.67 38.15
CA SER A 493 -8.22 65.28 39.32
C SER A 493 -9.48 64.54 39.77
N CYS A 494 -9.75 64.58 41.08
CA CYS A 494 -10.92 63.98 41.74
C CYS A 494 -12.16 64.88 41.66
N ASN A 495 -13.30 64.35 41.19
CA ASN A 495 -14.56 65.09 40.96
C ASN A 495 -15.75 64.43 41.69
N ASN A 496 -16.69 65.21 42.25
CA ASN A 496 -17.78 64.69 43.10
C ASN A 496 -18.87 63.95 42.31
N CYS A 497 -19.35 62.82 42.83
CA CYS A 497 -20.33 61.94 42.20
C CYS A 497 -21.76 62.50 42.12
N SER A 498 -22.28 63.08 43.19
CA SER A 498 -23.69 63.52 43.24
C SER A 498 -23.99 64.70 42.30
N ASN A 499 -22.97 65.46 41.90
CA ASN A 499 -23.11 66.54 40.92
C ASN A 499 -23.25 66.04 39.47
N LYS A 500 -22.85 64.79 39.19
CA LYS A 500 -22.88 64.21 37.84
C LYS A 500 -24.04 63.23 37.66
N TYR A 501 -24.35 62.43 38.68
CA TYR A 501 -25.45 61.48 38.65
C TYR A 501 -26.36 61.72 39.85
N GLU A 502 -27.59 62.14 39.58
CA GLU A 502 -28.56 62.49 40.62
C GLU A 502 -28.91 61.27 41.48
N HIS A 503 -29.01 61.47 42.81
CA HIS A 503 -29.25 60.42 43.81
C HIS A 503 -28.21 59.27 43.87
N SER A 504 -27.02 59.48 43.31
CA SER A 504 -25.88 58.57 43.46
C SER A 504 -25.11 58.80 44.76
N TYR A 505 -24.68 57.71 45.39
CA TYR A 505 -23.80 57.73 46.56
C TYR A 505 -22.35 57.39 46.18
N LEU A 506 -22.15 56.32 45.40
CA LEU A 506 -20.86 55.96 44.80
C LEU A 506 -20.99 56.00 43.28
N CYS A 507 -19.98 56.50 42.58
CA CYS A 507 -19.94 56.52 41.11
C CYS A 507 -18.52 56.41 40.57
N ASP A 508 -18.40 56.05 39.30
CA ASP A 508 -17.17 56.17 38.53
C ASP A 508 -17.40 57.10 37.32
N LYS A 509 -16.36 57.38 36.52
CA LYS A 509 -16.40 58.31 35.39
C LYS A 509 -17.49 58.01 34.37
N THR A 510 -17.96 56.78 34.28
CA THR A 510 -18.91 56.34 33.25
C THR A 510 -20.23 55.82 33.79
N ARG A 511 -20.36 55.54 35.09
CA ARG A 511 -21.55 54.89 35.66
C ARG A 511 -21.71 55.13 37.16
N VAL A 512 -22.93 55.04 37.66
CA VAL A 512 -23.20 54.97 39.10
C VAL A 512 -22.80 53.58 39.61
N VAL A 513 -22.28 53.50 40.83
CA VAL A 513 -21.90 52.25 41.52
C VAL A 513 -22.90 51.92 42.62
N SER A 514 -23.42 52.92 43.34
CA SER A 514 -24.51 52.71 44.30
C SER A 514 -25.42 53.92 44.43
N CYS A 515 -26.67 53.66 44.80
CA CYS A 515 -27.72 54.65 44.96
C CYS A 515 -27.98 54.98 46.42
N GLN A 516 -28.53 56.17 46.66
CA GLN A 516 -29.06 56.55 47.97
C GLN A 516 -30.23 55.61 48.39
N PRO A 517 -30.53 55.48 49.69
CA PRO A 517 -31.59 54.59 50.18
C PRO A 517 -32.95 54.85 49.52
N ASN A 518 -33.71 53.78 49.22
CA ASN A 518 -35.00 53.74 48.48
C ASN A 518 -34.92 53.84 46.94
N TYR A 519 -33.70 53.87 46.38
CA TYR A 519 -33.46 53.82 44.94
C TYR A 519 -32.61 52.58 44.62
N ARG A 520 -32.94 51.90 43.52
CA ARG A 520 -32.12 50.80 42.98
C ARG A 520 -31.63 51.14 41.59
N GLN A 521 -30.46 50.65 41.23
CA GLN A 521 -29.94 50.85 39.87
C GLN A 521 -30.80 50.10 38.87
N ASP A 522 -31.21 50.78 37.80
CA ASP A 522 -31.76 50.13 36.62
C ASP A 522 -30.64 49.45 35.81
N ASN A 523 -31.01 48.70 34.77
CA ASN A 523 -30.05 48.00 33.90
C ASN A 523 -29.13 48.94 33.11
N CYS A 524 -29.41 50.26 33.12
CA CYS A 524 -28.59 51.29 32.49
C CYS A 524 -27.70 52.04 33.50
N GLY A 525 -27.77 51.69 34.79
CA GLY A 525 -26.96 52.28 35.85
C GLY A 525 -27.49 53.60 36.43
N HIS A 526 -28.76 53.94 36.20
CA HIS A 526 -29.42 55.09 36.85
C HIS A 526 -30.19 54.65 38.09
N CYS A 527 -30.23 55.51 39.11
CA CYS A 527 -30.93 55.24 40.36
C CYS A 527 -32.44 55.49 40.21
N ILE A 528 -33.24 54.42 40.15
CA ILE A 528 -34.70 54.48 39.98
C ILE A 528 -35.45 53.99 41.22
N ALA A 529 -36.64 54.55 41.44
CA ALA A 529 -37.48 54.25 42.60
C ALA A 529 -38.12 52.83 42.52
N MET A 530 -38.38 52.22 43.67
CA MET A 530 -38.73 50.79 43.79
C MET A 530 -40.25 50.48 43.86
N VAL A 531 -41.14 51.40 43.48
CA VAL A 531 -42.61 51.22 43.52
C VAL A 531 -43.23 51.52 42.14
N CYS A 532 -43.92 50.56 41.53
CA CYS A 532 -44.44 50.67 40.14
C CYS A 532 -45.86 51.27 40.08
N THR A 533 -46.19 51.92 38.95
CA THR A 533 -47.50 52.56 38.68
C THR A 533 -48.33 51.76 37.65
N ASN A 534 -49.64 52.03 37.54
CA ASN A 534 -50.69 51.23 36.89
C ASN A 534 -50.52 50.83 35.39
N THR A 535 -49.40 51.10 34.71
CA THR A 535 -49.23 50.92 33.25
C THR A 535 -48.11 49.95 32.82
N THR A 536 -47.44 49.28 33.75
CA THR A 536 -46.32 48.36 33.47
C THR A 536 -46.53 47.00 34.12
N THR A 537 -46.15 45.91 33.45
CA THR A 537 -46.19 44.54 33.99
C THR A 537 -44.79 44.06 34.37
N ILE A 538 -44.73 43.08 35.29
CA ILE A 538 -43.49 42.53 35.83
C ILE A 538 -42.99 41.43 34.88
N ASP A 539 -41.75 41.53 34.41
CA ASP A 539 -41.11 40.51 33.58
C ASP A 539 -40.74 39.25 34.40
N GLN A 540 -40.23 38.19 33.75
CA GLN A 540 -39.86 36.95 34.45
C GLN A 540 -38.71 37.11 35.47
N ASN A 541 -38.05 38.28 35.51
CA ASN A 541 -36.98 38.62 36.43
C ASN A 541 -37.42 39.61 37.54
N GLY A 542 -38.70 39.99 37.62
CA GLY A 542 -39.19 40.87 38.68
C GLY A 542 -39.03 42.37 38.40
N LEU A 543 -38.77 42.78 37.14
CA LEU A 543 -38.60 44.18 36.73
C LEU A 543 -39.84 44.71 35.97
N CYS A 544 -40.23 45.96 36.26
CA CYS A 544 -41.39 46.60 35.62
C CYS A 544 -41.02 47.06 34.20
N GLN A 545 -41.72 46.55 33.19
CA GLN A 545 -41.45 46.85 31.78
C GLN A 545 -42.72 47.17 30.97
N THR A 546 -42.51 47.71 29.78
CA THR A 546 -43.53 47.96 28.76
C THR A 546 -43.75 46.72 27.90
N GLU A 547 -44.99 46.42 27.53
CA GLU A 547 -45.38 45.22 26.77
C GLU A 547 -44.65 45.14 25.40
N ILE A 548 -44.05 43.99 25.05
CA ILE A 548 -43.47 43.71 23.72
C ILE A 548 -44.49 42.90 22.92
N ASN A 549 -45.05 43.51 21.88
CA ASN A 549 -46.13 42.95 21.08
C ASN A 549 -45.75 41.62 20.40
N SER A 550 -46.63 40.61 20.46
CA SER A 550 -46.43 39.25 19.93
C SER A 550 -45.23 38.47 20.48
N CYS A 551 -44.83 38.75 21.71
CA CYS A 551 -43.81 38.03 22.45
C CYS A 551 -44.42 37.23 23.61
N VAL A 552 -44.12 35.93 23.68
CA VAL A 552 -44.66 35.03 24.71
C VAL A 552 -43.86 35.16 26.01
N PHE A 553 -42.53 35.28 25.92
CA PHE A 553 -41.66 35.41 27.08
C PHE A 553 -40.64 36.53 26.88
N ILE A 554 -40.62 37.47 27.83
CA ILE A 554 -39.73 38.62 27.81
C ILE A 554 -38.78 38.54 28.99
N VAL A 555 -37.48 38.66 28.69
CA VAL A 555 -36.41 38.68 29.69
C VAL A 555 -35.50 39.85 29.35
N ASN A 556 -35.31 40.80 30.28
CA ASN A 556 -34.45 41.97 30.09
C ASN A 556 -34.78 42.79 28.83
N ASN A 557 -36.06 43.12 28.60
CA ASN A 557 -36.53 43.88 27.44
C ASN A 557 -36.23 43.22 26.06
N LYS A 558 -35.89 41.92 26.04
CA LYS A 558 -35.70 41.15 24.82
C LYS A 558 -36.64 39.96 24.80
N CYS A 559 -37.22 39.71 23.64
CA CYS A 559 -38.08 38.55 23.49
C CYS A 559 -37.22 37.30 23.41
N VAL A 560 -37.51 36.30 24.24
CA VAL A 560 -36.85 34.99 24.20
C VAL A 560 -37.69 33.94 23.46
N GLU A 561 -38.99 34.19 23.30
CA GLU A 561 -39.89 33.34 22.53
C GLU A 561 -41.02 34.16 21.89
N CYS A 562 -41.10 34.12 20.55
CA CYS A 562 -42.14 34.81 19.78
C CYS A 562 -43.42 33.97 19.66
N GLU A 563 -44.57 34.63 19.50
CA GLU A 563 -45.83 33.96 19.14
C GLU A 563 -45.73 33.25 17.77
N ASN A 564 -46.54 32.21 17.56
CA ASN A 564 -46.54 31.45 16.30
C ASN A 564 -46.73 32.38 15.07
N ASN A 565 -45.85 32.21 14.06
CA ASN A 565 -45.70 33.02 12.82
C ASN A 565 -44.77 34.26 12.90
N TYR A 566 -44.00 34.43 13.97
CA TYR A 566 -43.00 35.50 14.11
C TYR A 566 -41.58 34.93 14.29
N ILE A 567 -40.56 35.58 13.68
CA ILE A 567 -39.13 35.19 13.76
C ILE A 567 -38.27 36.30 14.37
N PHE A 568 -37.09 35.93 14.89
CA PHE A 568 -36.13 36.89 15.42
C PHE A 568 -35.46 37.69 14.29
N ASN A 569 -35.40 39.01 14.44
CA ASN A 569 -34.46 39.82 13.68
C ASN A 569 -33.07 39.84 14.38
N ASN A 570 -32.06 40.45 13.75
CA ASN A 570 -30.71 40.61 14.32
C ASN A 570 -30.69 41.28 15.72
N ASN A 571 -31.78 41.94 16.13
CA ASN A 571 -31.93 42.61 17.42
C ASN A 571 -32.77 41.81 18.44
N LYS A 572 -33.17 40.56 18.14
CA LYS A 572 -34.01 39.69 18.98
C LYS A 572 -35.41 40.25 19.30
N SER A 573 -35.99 41.04 18.40
CA SER A 573 -37.43 41.37 18.40
C SER A 573 -38.19 40.47 17.44
N CYS A 574 -39.46 40.19 17.77
CA CYS A 574 -40.35 39.35 16.96
C CYS A 574 -40.93 40.13 15.80
N VAL A 575 -40.53 39.76 14.58
CA VAL A 575 -41.09 40.34 13.36
C VAL A 575 -42.01 39.32 12.69
N LYS A 576 -43.17 39.79 12.24
CA LYS A 576 -44.14 38.95 11.55
C LYS A 576 -43.49 38.45 10.27
N THR A 577 -43.57 37.14 10.01
CA THR A 577 -43.08 36.57 8.77
C THR A 577 -43.98 37.06 7.63
N SER A 578 -43.68 38.24 7.09
CA SER A 578 -44.26 38.65 5.82
C SER A 578 -43.75 37.65 4.80
N GLN A 579 -44.63 36.83 4.25
CA GLN A 579 -44.37 35.91 3.14
C GLN A 579 -43.95 36.61 1.83
N ASN A 580 -43.26 37.75 1.89
CA ASN A 580 -42.84 38.52 0.73
C ASN A 580 -41.47 39.15 1.02
N ASN A 581 -40.42 38.56 0.44
CA ASN A 581 -39.54 39.20 -0.54
C ASN A 581 -38.16 38.53 -0.55
N ASN A 582 -37.94 37.67 -1.55
CA ASN A 582 -36.84 37.62 -2.55
C ASN A 582 -35.42 38.14 -2.28
N SER A 583 -35.07 38.71 -1.12
CA SER A 583 -33.80 39.43 -0.94
C SER A 583 -32.73 38.64 -0.18
N THR A 584 -33.06 37.50 0.43
CA THR A 584 -32.09 36.68 1.21
C THR A 584 -31.68 35.38 0.52
N ASN A 585 -32.19 35.10 -0.70
CA ASN A 585 -31.87 33.90 -1.50
C ASN A 585 -31.87 32.59 -0.68
N CYS A 586 -32.75 32.50 0.32
CA CYS A 586 -32.87 31.38 1.24
C CYS A 586 -34.23 30.71 1.03
N ILE A 587 -34.22 29.39 0.80
CA ILE A 587 -35.42 28.58 0.53
C ILE A 587 -36.10 28.16 1.84
N SER A 588 -35.34 27.86 2.88
CA SER A 588 -35.90 27.39 4.15
C SER A 588 -35.22 28.02 5.36
N PHE A 589 -36.05 28.38 6.33
CA PHE A 589 -35.63 29.01 7.58
C PHE A 589 -35.99 28.13 8.77
N ASN A 590 -35.18 28.18 9.81
CA ASN A 590 -35.58 27.74 11.14
C ASN A 590 -35.54 28.93 12.12
N LYS A 591 -35.80 28.66 13.39
CA LYS A 591 -35.79 29.70 14.44
C LYS A 591 -34.44 30.41 14.62
N ASN A 592 -33.36 29.90 14.01
CA ASN A 592 -31.98 30.36 14.19
C ASN A 592 -31.35 30.97 12.92
N GLY A 593 -32.01 30.94 11.76
CA GLY A 593 -31.48 31.49 10.50
C GLY A 593 -31.83 30.68 9.25
N CYS A 594 -31.11 30.93 8.16
CA CYS A 594 -31.28 30.18 6.91
C CYS A 594 -30.71 28.75 7.05
N VAL A 595 -31.47 27.76 6.59
CA VAL A 595 -31.10 26.34 6.61
C VAL A 595 -30.78 25.82 5.21
N SER A 596 -31.39 26.40 4.16
CA SER A 596 -31.16 26.02 2.78
C SER A 596 -31.21 27.22 1.85
N CYS A 597 -30.25 27.33 0.94
CA CYS A 597 -30.11 28.43 0.00
C CYS A 597 -30.72 28.13 -1.37
N ALA A 598 -31.13 29.18 -2.07
CA ALA A 598 -31.60 29.14 -3.44
C ALA A 598 -30.50 28.62 -4.37
N VAL A 599 -30.89 27.99 -5.48
CA VAL A 599 -29.93 27.55 -6.51
C VAL A 599 -29.09 28.75 -6.96
N GLY A 600 -27.77 28.57 -7.00
CA GLY A 600 -26.81 29.64 -7.26
C GLY A 600 -26.20 30.28 -6.01
N TYR A 601 -26.54 29.79 -4.82
CA TYR A 601 -25.97 30.23 -3.54
C TYR A 601 -25.55 29.04 -2.67
N TYR A 602 -24.52 29.23 -1.84
CA TYR A 602 -24.07 28.26 -0.84
C TYR A 602 -24.20 28.83 0.58
N LEU A 603 -24.41 27.92 1.54
CA LEU A 603 -24.61 28.29 2.94
C LEU A 603 -23.26 28.48 3.65
N LEU A 604 -23.04 29.66 4.20
CA LEU A 604 -21.89 29.98 5.06
C LEU A 604 -22.38 30.84 6.23
N ASN A 605 -22.15 30.39 7.47
CA ASN A 605 -22.56 31.10 8.70
C ASN A 605 -24.06 31.47 8.78
N ALA A 606 -24.95 30.56 8.38
CA ALA A 606 -26.41 30.77 8.32
C ALA A 606 -26.88 31.86 7.33
N GLU A 607 -26.00 32.29 6.41
CA GLU A 607 -26.28 33.22 5.31
C GLU A 607 -25.95 32.59 3.95
N CYS A 608 -26.70 33.00 2.91
CA CYS A 608 -26.56 32.49 1.55
C CYS A 608 -25.64 33.39 0.72
N ASN A 609 -24.48 32.85 0.34
CA ASN A 609 -23.46 33.55 -0.44
C ASN A 609 -23.50 33.12 -1.90
N LEU A 610 -23.26 34.05 -2.82
CA LEU A 610 -23.40 33.82 -4.26
C LEU A 610 -22.29 32.90 -4.79
N CYS A 611 -22.65 31.95 -5.65
CA CYS A 611 -21.69 31.12 -6.38
C CYS A 611 -20.93 31.91 -7.45
N SER A 612 -19.72 31.45 -7.79
CA SER A 612 -18.91 32.02 -8.88
C SER A 612 -19.67 32.02 -10.22
N GLU A 613 -19.34 32.98 -11.10
CA GLU A 613 -20.10 33.26 -12.33
C GLU A 613 -20.25 32.06 -13.27
N ASN A 614 -19.33 31.10 -13.24
CA ASN A 614 -19.34 29.93 -14.13
C ASN A 614 -20.24 28.79 -13.64
N CYS A 615 -20.85 28.93 -12.45
CA CYS A 615 -21.53 27.86 -11.75
C CYS A 615 -23.03 28.10 -11.62
N THR A 616 -23.82 27.06 -11.84
CA THR A 616 -25.27 27.07 -11.62
C THR A 616 -25.58 26.77 -10.15
N SER A 617 -24.79 25.92 -9.50
CA SER A 617 -24.83 25.67 -8.06
C SER A 617 -23.44 25.32 -7.51
N CYS A 618 -23.18 25.65 -6.25
CA CYS A 618 -21.90 25.45 -5.57
C CYS A 618 -22.08 24.97 -4.13
N VAL A 619 -21.00 24.50 -3.52
CA VAL A 619 -20.98 23.90 -2.18
C VAL A 619 -19.70 24.29 -1.45
N GLU A 620 -19.78 24.55 -0.14
CA GLU A 620 -18.66 24.95 0.76
C GLU A 620 -17.95 26.28 0.43
N SER A 621 -17.84 26.64 -0.84
CA SER A 621 -17.20 27.84 -1.37
C SER A 621 -17.85 28.26 -2.69
N ASP A 622 -17.59 29.49 -3.12
CA ASP A 622 -18.07 30.04 -4.38
C ASP A 622 -17.53 29.31 -5.63
N THR A 623 -16.36 28.65 -5.53
CA THR A 623 -15.65 28.01 -6.66
C THR A 623 -15.80 26.49 -6.78
N LYS A 624 -16.32 25.80 -5.75
CA LYS A 624 -16.61 24.36 -5.79
C LYS A 624 -18.03 24.11 -6.31
N CYS A 625 -18.15 23.76 -7.57
CA CYS A 625 -19.43 23.78 -8.28
C CYS A 625 -20.05 22.38 -8.43
N LEU A 626 -21.30 22.26 -8.00
CA LEU A 626 -22.10 21.04 -8.14
C LEU A 626 -22.70 20.93 -9.56
N SER A 627 -22.93 22.07 -10.21
CA SER A 627 -23.38 22.12 -11.60
C SER A 627 -22.88 23.38 -12.29
N CYS A 628 -22.57 23.27 -13.59
CA CYS A 628 -22.02 24.36 -14.39
C CYS A 628 -23.08 25.05 -15.24
N LYS A 629 -22.86 26.31 -15.60
CA LYS A 629 -23.73 27.04 -16.53
C LYS A 629 -23.59 26.51 -17.95
N SER A 630 -24.59 26.80 -18.79
CA SER A 630 -24.56 26.43 -20.21
C SER A 630 -23.29 26.97 -20.88
N GLY A 631 -22.58 26.12 -21.61
CA GLY A 631 -21.26 26.42 -22.18
C GLY A 631 -20.07 25.97 -21.32
N PHE A 632 -20.31 25.42 -20.13
CA PHE A 632 -19.28 24.85 -19.25
C PHE A 632 -19.65 23.42 -18.83
N TYR A 633 -18.64 22.60 -18.54
CA TYR A 633 -18.80 21.26 -17.99
C TYR A 633 -17.98 21.10 -16.69
N GLN A 634 -18.37 20.15 -15.86
CA GLN A 634 -17.68 19.87 -14.60
C GLN A 634 -16.36 19.15 -14.87
N GLY A 635 -15.25 19.82 -14.54
CA GLY A 635 -13.89 19.30 -14.57
C GLY A 635 -13.43 18.76 -13.22
N ASP A 636 -12.12 18.59 -13.08
CA ASP A 636 -11.51 18.09 -11.86
C ASP A 636 -11.71 19.06 -10.68
N ASN A 637 -11.80 18.52 -9.45
CA ASN A 637 -12.05 19.27 -8.22
C ASN A 637 -13.31 20.16 -8.24
N TYR A 638 -14.39 19.73 -8.91
CA TYR A 638 -15.66 20.47 -8.98
C TYR A 638 -15.56 21.84 -9.66
N THR A 639 -14.54 22.06 -10.50
CA THR A 639 -14.39 23.30 -11.26
C THR A 639 -15.20 23.27 -12.56
N CYS A 640 -15.70 24.40 -13.02
CA CYS A 640 -16.41 24.50 -14.29
C CYS A 640 -15.47 24.95 -15.41
N LEU A 641 -15.20 24.06 -16.37
CA LEU A 641 -14.31 24.27 -17.50
C LEU A 641 -15.12 24.59 -18.77
N SER A 642 -14.56 25.42 -19.65
CA SER A 642 -15.24 25.85 -20.87
C SER A 642 -15.44 24.69 -21.86
N SER A 643 -16.66 24.50 -22.36
CA SER A 643 -16.99 23.49 -23.36
C SER A 643 -16.45 23.81 -24.76
N THR A 644 -15.93 25.02 -25.00
CA THR A 644 -15.41 25.41 -26.34
C THR A 644 -14.19 24.59 -26.75
N ASP A 645 -13.29 24.29 -25.81
CA ASP A 645 -12.09 23.48 -26.05
C ASP A 645 -12.43 21.99 -26.30
N LEU A 646 -13.59 21.56 -25.80
CA LEU A 646 -14.07 20.18 -25.89
C LEU A 646 -14.50 19.81 -27.31
N LEU A 647 -14.95 20.78 -28.13
CA LEU A 647 -15.39 20.57 -29.52
C LEU A 647 -14.30 19.93 -30.40
N ASN A 648 -13.03 20.27 -30.13
CA ASN A 648 -11.90 19.77 -30.91
C ASN A 648 -11.54 18.32 -30.55
N LYS A 649 -11.83 17.88 -29.33
CA LYS A 649 -11.37 16.59 -28.75
C LYS A 649 -12.50 15.56 -28.58
N CYS A 650 -13.74 16.03 -28.52
CA CYS A 650 -14.91 15.21 -28.27
C CYS A 650 -15.67 14.89 -29.57
N ASN A 651 -16.12 13.64 -29.69
CA ASN A 651 -16.95 13.19 -30.80
C ASN A 651 -18.45 13.36 -30.47
N LYS A 652 -18.84 13.03 -29.24
CA LYS A 652 -20.22 13.21 -28.77
C LYS A 652 -20.29 13.87 -27.40
N ILE A 653 -20.93 15.03 -27.38
CA ILE A 653 -21.17 15.84 -26.18
C ILE A 653 -22.57 15.55 -25.65
N SER A 654 -22.67 15.40 -24.33
CA SER A 654 -23.94 15.26 -23.62
C SER A 654 -24.68 16.60 -23.62
N THR A 655 -25.95 16.59 -24.04
CA THR A 655 -26.80 17.79 -23.98
C THR A 655 -27.22 18.16 -22.55
N ILE A 656 -27.04 17.24 -21.60
CA ILE A 656 -27.44 17.44 -20.18
C ILE A 656 -26.26 17.94 -19.35
N THR A 657 -25.09 17.31 -19.49
CA THR A 657 -23.91 17.63 -18.67
C THR A 657 -22.90 18.54 -19.37
N SER A 658 -23.15 18.90 -20.64
CA SER A 658 -22.25 19.67 -21.52
C SER A 658 -20.84 19.09 -21.67
N GLY A 659 -20.63 17.87 -21.14
CA GLY A 659 -19.37 17.14 -21.11
C GLY A 659 -19.32 16.03 -22.15
N CYS A 660 -18.11 15.55 -22.41
CA CYS A 660 -17.89 14.54 -23.43
C CYS A 660 -18.19 13.15 -22.90
N TYR A 661 -19.02 12.38 -23.63
CA TYR A 661 -19.22 10.96 -23.31
C TYR A 661 -18.58 10.01 -24.31
N GLN A 662 -18.18 10.50 -25.49
CA GLN A 662 -17.40 9.76 -26.47
C GLN A 662 -16.33 10.67 -27.09
N CYS A 663 -15.04 10.37 -26.84
CA CYS A 663 -13.92 11.12 -27.40
C CYS A 663 -13.70 10.82 -28.88
N LYS A 664 -13.02 11.73 -29.60
CA LYS A 664 -12.51 11.46 -30.96
C LYS A 664 -11.32 10.50 -30.88
N ASP A 665 -11.03 9.84 -32.00
CA ASP A 665 -9.81 9.05 -32.14
C ASP A 665 -8.58 9.93 -31.85
N GLY A 666 -7.55 9.36 -31.23
CA GLY A 666 -6.43 10.11 -30.65
C GLY A 666 -6.68 10.68 -29.24
N TYR A 667 -7.87 10.47 -28.66
CA TYR A 667 -8.18 10.90 -27.29
C TYR A 667 -8.89 9.79 -26.48
N TYR A 668 -8.67 9.78 -25.16
CA TYR A 668 -9.36 8.91 -24.21
C TYR A 668 -10.09 9.72 -23.13
N ARG A 669 -11.13 9.12 -22.55
CA ARG A 669 -12.04 9.80 -21.64
C ARG A 669 -11.60 9.66 -20.18
N ILE A 670 -11.53 10.80 -19.46
CA ILE A 670 -11.51 10.83 -17.99
C ILE A 670 -12.62 11.78 -17.55
N GLY A 671 -13.58 11.28 -16.77
CA GLY A 671 -14.75 12.06 -16.34
C GLY A 671 -15.59 12.54 -17.53
N LEU A 672 -15.68 13.85 -17.69
CA LEU A 672 -16.36 14.54 -18.79
C LEU A 672 -15.40 15.14 -19.84
N ASN A 673 -14.09 14.90 -19.69
CA ASN A 673 -13.06 15.45 -20.56
C ASN A 673 -12.36 14.36 -21.40
N CYS A 674 -11.70 14.79 -22.48
CA CYS A 674 -10.93 13.96 -23.39
C CYS A 674 -9.46 14.38 -23.38
N TYR A 675 -8.60 13.46 -22.97
CA TYR A 675 -7.16 13.63 -22.89
C TYR A 675 -6.48 12.95 -24.08
N GLU A 676 -5.36 13.50 -24.54
CA GLU A 676 -4.66 12.98 -25.72
C GLU A 676 -4.05 11.61 -25.43
N CYS A 677 -4.20 10.69 -26.39
CA CYS A 677 -3.44 9.45 -26.45
C CYS A 677 -1.95 9.75 -26.64
N LEU A 678 -1.10 8.78 -26.31
CA LEU A 678 0.32 8.85 -26.70
C LEU A 678 0.45 8.91 -28.24
N LEU A 679 1.45 9.64 -28.73
CA LEU A 679 1.70 9.90 -30.17
C LEU A 679 1.86 8.62 -31.01
N ASN A 680 2.32 7.53 -30.41
CA ASN A 680 2.47 6.22 -31.04
C ASN A 680 1.14 5.45 -31.20
N CYS A 681 0.03 5.97 -30.68
CA CYS A 681 -1.26 5.30 -30.64
C CYS A 681 -2.31 6.02 -31.51
N SER A 682 -3.11 5.24 -32.22
CA SER A 682 -4.22 5.76 -33.02
C SER A 682 -5.50 5.85 -32.18
N THR A 683 -5.80 4.81 -31.40
CA THR A 683 -6.90 4.81 -30.42
C THR A 683 -6.42 4.23 -29.10
N CYS A 684 -6.89 4.79 -27.98
CA CYS A 684 -6.49 4.36 -26.64
C CYS A 684 -7.68 4.42 -25.68
N ASN A 685 -7.62 3.62 -24.61
CA ASN A 685 -8.64 3.63 -23.56
C ASN A 685 -8.15 4.35 -22.29
N THR A 686 -6.82 4.35 -22.09
CA THR A 686 -6.14 5.13 -21.06
C THR A 686 -4.87 5.74 -21.67
N LYS A 687 -4.19 6.64 -20.94
CA LYS A 687 -2.92 7.25 -21.38
C LYS A 687 -1.91 6.23 -21.89
N GLU A 688 -1.82 5.06 -21.25
CA GLU A 688 -0.77 4.06 -21.50
C GLU A 688 -1.23 2.80 -22.24
N LYS A 689 -2.55 2.55 -22.34
CA LYS A 689 -3.10 1.35 -22.98
C LYS A 689 -3.73 1.69 -24.32
N CYS A 690 -3.06 1.26 -25.39
CA CYS A 690 -3.49 1.54 -26.74
C CYS A 690 -4.33 0.40 -27.30
N LEU A 691 -5.45 0.75 -27.91
CA LEU A 691 -6.34 -0.17 -28.59
C LEU A 691 -5.78 -0.47 -29.98
N THR A 692 -5.34 0.56 -30.69
CA THR A 692 -4.65 0.45 -31.99
C THR A 692 -3.45 1.40 -32.04
N CYS A 693 -2.37 0.95 -32.70
CA CYS A 693 -1.17 1.76 -32.90
C CYS A 693 -1.27 2.62 -34.15
N ASN A 694 -0.47 3.68 -34.25
CA ASN A 694 -0.39 4.43 -35.50
C ASN A 694 0.26 3.58 -36.62
N LEU A 695 0.24 4.05 -37.87
CA LEU A 695 0.71 3.26 -39.03
C LEU A 695 2.21 2.89 -39.01
N THR A 696 3.02 3.60 -38.21
CA THR A 696 4.47 3.36 -38.09
C THR A 696 4.86 2.48 -36.92
N ASN A 697 3.89 2.12 -36.07
CA ASN A 697 4.10 1.33 -34.86
C ASN A 697 3.28 0.03 -34.92
N TYR A 698 3.71 -0.98 -34.16
CA TYR A 698 2.99 -2.22 -33.95
C TYR A 698 2.59 -2.39 -32.49
N LYS A 699 1.51 -3.14 -32.27
CA LYS A 699 0.96 -3.40 -30.94
C LYS A 699 1.60 -4.64 -30.32
N THR A 700 2.19 -4.46 -29.15
CA THR A 700 2.72 -5.56 -28.34
C THR A 700 1.61 -6.27 -27.57
N GLN A 701 1.88 -7.46 -27.04
CA GLN A 701 0.94 -8.19 -26.17
C GLN A 701 0.50 -7.38 -24.93
N SER A 702 1.37 -6.50 -24.41
CA SER A 702 1.05 -5.63 -23.27
C SER A 702 0.18 -4.41 -23.64
N GLY A 703 -0.18 -4.24 -24.92
CA GLY A 703 -1.01 -3.15 -25.41
C GLY A 703 -0.24 -1.84 -25.64
N LYS A 704 1.10 -1.90 -25.68
CA LYS A 704 1.97 -0.76 -26.02
C LYS A 704 2.23 -0.73 -27.53
N CYS A 705 2.53 0.46 -28.03
CA CYS A 705 2.87 0.67 -29.43
C CYS A 705 4.37 0.93 -29.59
N LEU A 706 5.07 0.03 -30.26
CA LEU A 706 6.51 0.15 -30.53
C LEU A 706 6.77 0.37 -32.03
N PRO A 707 7.86 1.05 -32.42
CA PRO A 707 8.16 1.30 -33.82
C PRO A 707 8.26 0.00 -34.64
N GLN A 708 7.66 -0.06 -35.83
CA GLN A 708 7.73 -1.27 -36.67
C GLN A 708 9.17 -1.64 -37.06
N ASN A 709 10.06 -0.66 -37.16
CA ASN A 709 11.48 -0.87 -37.43
C ASN A 709 12.26 -1.44 -36.22
N SER A 710 11.65 -1.55 -35.03
CA SER A 710 12.30 -2.18 -33.89
C SER A 710 12.26 -3.71 -33.96
N ILE A 711 11.38 -4.31 -34.77
CA ILE A 711 11.38 -5.75 -35.00
C ILE A 711 12.47 -6.08 -36.01
N ILE A 712 13.54 -6.71 -35.53
CA ILE A 712 14.66 -7.20 -36.34
C ILE A 712 14.38 -8.67 -36.70
N GLY A 713 14.67 -9.06 -37.95
CA GLY A 713 14.52 -10.45 -38.39
C GLY A 713 13.11 -10.85 -38.80
N CYS A 714 12.26 -9.90 -39.23
CA CYS A 714 10.96 -10.22 -39.84
C CYS A 714 11.13 -10.57 -41.33
N ALA A 715 10.51 -11.67 -41.78
CA ALA A 715 10.60 -12.13 -43.18
C ALA A 715 9.63 -11.42 -44.12
N VAL A 716 8.72 -10.62 -43.56
CA VAL A 716 7.68 -9.87 -44.28
C VAL A 716 7.64 -8.43 -43.76
N GLU A 717 6.91 -7.55 -44.44
CA GLU A 717 6.69 -6.20 -43.91
C GLU A 717 5.97 -6.27 -42.55
N VAL A 718 6.50 -5.53 -41.57
CA VAL A 718 5.93 -5.45 -40.23
C VAL A 718 4.69 -4.55 -40.30
N THR A 719 3.59 -5.00 -39.72
CA THR A 719 2.32 -4.26 -39.71
C THR A 719 2.02 -3.72 -38.31
N GLN A 720 0.87 -3.04 -38.15
CA GLN A 720 0.38 -2.63 -36.81
C GLN A 720 0.13 -3.82 -35.86
N ASN A 721 0.05 -5.04 -36.39
CA ASN A 721 -0.08 -6.28 -35.63
C ASN A 721 1.27 -7.00 -35.44
N GLY A 722 2.40 -6.35 -35.72
CA GLY A 722 3.73 -6.91 -35.60
C GLY A 722 4.14 -7.71 -36.83
N CYS A 723 5.08 -8.63 -36.61
CA CYS A 723 5.62 -9.53 -37.62
C CYS A 723 4.82 -10.83 -37.67
N ASN A 724 4.30 -11.17 -38.85
CA ASN A 724 3.55 -12.41 -39.05
C ASN A 724 4.46 -13.65 -39.23
N ARG A 725 5.71 -13.45 -39.70
CA ARG A 725 6.66 -14.54 -39.92
C ARG A 725 8.10 -14.05 -39.80
N CYS A 726 8.90 -14.67 -38.93
CA CYS A 726 10.32 -14.37 -38.77
C CYS A 726 11.17 -14.97 -39.90
N GLN A 727 12.34 -14.39 -40.14
CA GLN A 727 13.37 -14.90 -41.06
C GLN A 727 14.00 -16.17 -40.48
N ASP A 728 14.61 -16.98 -41.35
CA ASP A 728 15.46 -18.08 -40.89
C ASP A 728 16.59 -17.52 -40.00
N GLY A 729 16.92 -18.22 -38.93
CA GLY A 729 17.77 -17.72 -37.85
C GLY A 729 17.06 -16.85 -36.81
N TYR A 730 15.75 -16.62 -36.93
CA TYR A 730 14.92 -15.94 -35.94
C TYR A 730 13.67 -16.77 -35.61
N TYR A 731 13.14 -16.63 -34.39
CA TYR A 731 11.93 -17.30 -33.94
C TYR A 731 10.91 -16.30 -33.38
N THR A 732 9.62 -16.67 -33.42
CA THR A 732 8.54 -15.78 -32.99
C THR A 732 8.45 -15.72 -31.47
N VAL A 733 8.52 -14.52 -30.92
CA VAL A 733 8.32 -14.20 -29.50
C VAL A 733 7.12 -13.30 -29.33
N ASN A 734 6.51 -13.30 -28.14
CA ASN A 734 5.40 -12.41 -27.78
C ASN A 734 4.26 -12.37 -28.83
N TYR A 735 3.98 -13.51 -29.48
CA TYR A 735 3.00 -13.72 -30.55
C TYR A 735 3.33 -13.09 -31.93
N ASN A 736 3.98 -11.93 -31.97
CA ASN A 736 4.18 -11.15 -33.21
C ASN A 736 5.53 -10.42 -33.31
N GLU A 737 6.53 -10.84 -32.54
CA GLU A 737 7.88 -10.28 -32.55
C GLU A 737 8.89 -11.36 -32.95
N CYS A 738 10.12 -10.96 -33.30
CA CYS A 738 11.17 -11.87 -33.74
C CYS A 738 12.44 -11.68 -32.91
N GLU A 739 13.02 -12.79 -32.46
CA GLU A 739 14.28 -12.80 -31.74
C GLU A 739 15.26 -13.78 -32.40
N ARG A 740 16.56 -13.48 -32.34
CA ARG A 740 17.59 -14.28 -33.01
C ARG A 740 17.75 -15.63 -32.31
N CYS A 741 17.89 -16.68 -33.10
CA CYS A 741 18.34 -17.98 -32.63
C CYS A 741 19.79 -17.91 -32.14
N ASN A 742 20.20 -18.89 -31.34
CA ASN A 742 21.60 -19.04 -30.96
C ASN A 742 22.49 -19.35 -32.19
N ASP A 743 23.78 -19.01 -32.11
CA ASP A 743 24.70 -18.92 -33.26
C ASP A 743 24.96 -20.25 -34.00
N ASN A 744 24.59 -21.37 -33.40
CA ASN A 744 24.81 -22.71 -33.97
C ASN A 744 23.60 -23.21 -34.79
N CYS A 745 22.53 -22.41 -34.91
CA CYS A 745 21.23 -22.86 -35.39
C CYS A 745 20.73 -22.10 -36.62
N THR A 746 20.33 -22.85 -37.64
CA THR A 746 19.74 -22.30 -38.87
C THR A 746 18.27 -21.94 -38.66
N THR A 747 17.51 -22.76 -37.91
CA THR A 747 16.16 -22.43 -37.46
C THR A 747 15.94 -22.91 -36.03
N CYS A 748 15.11 -22.19 -35.26
CA CYS A 748 14.83 -22.52 -33.87
C CYS A 748 13.38 -22.22 -33.49
N THR A 749 12.96 -22.80 -32.37
CA THR A 749 11.63 -22.60 -31.77
C THR A 749 11.68 -21.78 -30.48
N GLN A 750 12.87 -21.73 -29.84
CA GLN A 750 13.24 -20.98 -28.64
C GLN A 750 14.75 -20.71 -28.70
N PRO A 751 15.34 -19.81 -27.86
CA PRO A 751 16.75 -19.42 -27.97
C PRO A 751 17.72 -20.62 -28.04
N GLU A 752 17.48 -21.63 -27.21
CA GLU A 752 18.35 -22.82 -27.09
C GLU A 752 17.76 -24.08 -27.75
N LYS A 753 16.62 -23.96 -28.45
CA LYS A 753 15.92 -25.12 -29.02
C LYS A 753 15.84 -25.02 -30.53
N CYS A 754 16.80 -25.64 -31.17
CA CYS A 754 16.99 -25.60 -32.60
C CYS A 754 16.18 -26.68 -33.30
N SER A 755 15.64 -26.34 -34.46
CA SER A 755 14.96 -27.28 -35.37
C SER A 755 15.86 -27.65 -36.55
N SER A 756 16.89 -26.86 -36.84
CA SER A 756 17.98 -27.22 -37.74
C SER A 756 19.27 -26.48 -37.38
N CYS A 757 20.41 -27.07 -37.74
CA CYS A 757 21.75 -26.59 -37.42
C CYS A 757 22.45 -25.99 -38.64
N PHE A 758 23.49 -25.19 -38.40
CA PHE A 758 24.39 -24.74 -39.47
C PHE A 758 25.18 -25.91 -40.07
N LYS A 759 25.86 -25.64 -41.19
CA LYS A 759 26.67 -26.63 -41.90
C LYS A 759 27.72 -27.23 -40.96
N ASP A 760 27.92 -28.55 -41.07
CA ASP A 760 28.87 -29.34 -40.27
C ASP A 760 28.50 -29.53 -38.78
N MET A 761 27.23 -29.29 -38.41
CA MET A 761 26.69 -29.54 -37.07
C MET A 761 25.54 -30.55 -37.07
N VAL A 762 25.43 -31.33 -35.99
CA VAL A 762 24.41 -32.36 -35.78
C VAL A 762 23.42 -31.91 -34.71
N LEU A 763 22.12 -32.07 -35.01
CA LEU A 763 21.01 -31.77 -34.11
C LEU A 763 20.74 -32.94 -33.17
N TYR A 764 20.81 -32.68 -31.86
CA TYR A 764 20.48 -33.67 -30.83
C TYR A 764 19.03 -33.53 -30.37
N GLU A 765 18.49 -34.57 -29.75
CA GLU A 765 17.09 -34.60 -29.26
C GLU A 765 16.79 -33.51 -28.22
N SER A 766 17.81 -33.01 -27.53
CA SER A 766 17.71 -31.85 -26.64
C SER A 766 17.36 -30.54 -27.37
N GLY A 767 17.46 -30.51 -28.70
CA GLY A 767 17.36 -29.29 -29.51
C GLY A 767 18.67 -28.53 -29.64
N LEU A 768 19.79 -29.11 -29.20
CA LEU A 768 21.12 -28.49 -29.29
C LEU A 768 21.86 -28.96 -30.55
N CYS A 769 22.60 -28.03 -31.14
CA CYS A 769 23.48 -28.27 -32.28
C CYS A 769 24.93 -28.41 -31.79
N TYR A 770 25.53 -29.57 -32.05
CA TYR A 770 26.93 -29.84 -31.74
C TYR A 770 27.75 -30.05 -33.01
N ASP A 771 29.02 -29.66 -32.96
CA ASP A 771 29.97 -29.85 -34.07
C ASP A 771 30.14 -31.34 -34.42
N ILE A 772 30.41 -31.64 -35.70
CA ILE A 772 30.69 -32.99 -36.19
C ILE A 772 31.73 -33.74 -35.34
N SER A 773 32.68 -33.03 -34.72
CA SER A 773 33.70 -33.62 -33.85
C SER A 773 33.14 -34.40 -32.66
N TYR A 774 31.92 -34.08 -32.23
CA TYR A 774 31.23 -34.75 -31.12
C TYR A 774 30.57 -36.07 -31.54
N VAL A 775 30.41 -36.31 -32.85
CA VAL A 775 29.95 -37.59 -33.39
C VAL A 775 31.18 -38.36 -33.89
N LEU A 776 31.76 -39.16 -32.99
CA LEU A 776 32.90 -40.04 -33.29
C LEU A 776 32.61 -40.85 -34.55
N GLN A 777 33.58 -40.90 -35.48
CA GLN A 777 33.48 -41.63 -36.76
C GLN A 777 32.51 -41.05 -37.80
N CYS A 778 31.88 -39.89 -37.58
CA CYS A 778 31.11 -39.20 -38.62
C CYS A 778 32.02 -38.45 -39.61
N ILE A 779 31.75 -38.57 -40.91
CA ILE A 779 32.53 -37.92 -41.98
C ILE A 779 31.71 -37.00 -42.90
N GLU A 780 30.39 -37.08 -42.86
CA GLU A 780 29.51 -36.26 -43.69
C GLU A 780 28.20 -35.98 -42.95
N ILE A 781 27.72 -34.73 -43.04
CA ILE A 781 26.46 -34.28 -42.44
C ILE A 781 25.50 -33.81 -43.54
N SER A 782 24.25 -34.25 -43.45
CA SER A 782 23.15 -33.74 -44.28
C SER A 782 21.90 -33.56 -43.43
N ASN A 783 21.15 -32.46 -43.65
CA ASN A 783 19.93 -32.14 -42.89
C ASN A 783 20.13 -32.15 -41.37
N SER A 784 21.24 -31.59 -40.88
CA SER A 784 21.62 -31.56 -39.45
C SER A 784 21.78 -32.94 -38.81
N LYS A 785 22.06 -33.98 -39.60
CA LYS A 785 22.29 -35.36 -39.15
C LYS A 785 23.55 -35.91 -39.78
N CYS A 786 24.29 -36.75 -39.06
CA CYS A 786 25.35 -37.54 -39.68
C CYS A 786 24.75 -38.43 -40.78
N SER A 787 25.17 -38.23 -42.02
CA SER A 787 24.71 -38.98 -43.18
C SER A 787 25.67 -40.11 -43.56
N LYS A 788 26.93 -40.03 -43.11
CA LYS A 788 27.96 -41.01 -43.43
C LYS A 788 29.00 -41.13 -42.34
N CYS A 789 29.36 -42.38 -42.04
CA CYS A 789 30.39 -42.72 -41.07
C CYS A 789 31.65 -43.29 -41.75
N THR A 790 32.72 -43.49 -40.99
CA THR A 790 33.92 -44.21 -41.44
C THR A 790 33.60 -45.68 -41.77
N PHE A 791 34.54 -46.32 -42.46
CA PHE A 791 34.41 -47.72 -42.89
C PHE A 791 34.12 -48.65 -41.69
N TRP A 792 33.13 -49.54 -41.84
CA TRP A 792 32.50 -50.41 -40.80
C TRP A 792 31.45 -49.79 -39.87
N HIS A 793 31.14 -48.50 -40.01
CA HIS A 793 30.13 -47.81 -39.20
C HIS A 793 28.93 -47.35 -40.04
N THR A 794 27.76 -47.25 -39.42
CA THR A 794 26.53 -46.73 -40.05
C THR A 794 25.84 -45.74 -39.09
N PRO A 795 25.31 -44.61 -39.59
CA PRO A 795 24.62 -43.67 -38.72
C PRO A 795 23.41 -44.31 -38.05
N ASN A 796 23.14 -43.95 -36.80
CA ASN A 796 21.86 -44.26 -36.17
C ASN A 796 20.70 -43.43 -36.79
N ASP A 797 19.45 -43.77 -36.48
CA ASP A 797 18.26 -43.13 -37.05
C ASP A 797 18.19 -41.60 -36.83
N ASN A 798 18.81 -41.14 -35.74
CA ASN A 798 18.89 -39.72 -35.40
C ASN A 798 20.12 -39.02 -35.98
N GLY A 799 21.08 -39.76 -36.55
CA GLY A 799 22.34 -39.24 -37.08
C GLY A 799 23.26 -38.61 -36.03
N THR A 800 23.09 -38.96 -34.76
CA THR A 800 23.88 -38.47 -33.61
C THR A 800 25.02 -39.40 -33.21
N PHE A 801 25.09 -40.61 -33.80
CA PHE A 801 26.14 -41.60 -33.56
C PHE A 801 26.47 -42.40 -34.84
N CYS A 802 27.70 -42.88 -34.87
CA CYS A 802 28.30 -43.88 -35.76
C CYS A 802 28.98 -44.94 -34.87
#